data_AF-A0A8H6ZVN4-F1
#
_entry.id   AF-A0A8H6ZVN4-F1
#
_cell.length_a   1.000
_cell.length_b   1.000
_cell.length_c   1.000
_cell.angle_alpha   90.00
_cell.angle_beta   90.00
_cell.angle_gamma   90.00
#
_symmetry.space_group_name_H-M   'P 1'
#
loop_
_entity.id
_entity.type
_entity.pdbx_description
1 polymer ?
#
loop_
_entity_poly.entity_id
_entity_poly.type
_entity_poly.pdbx_seq_one_letter_code
_entity_poly.pdbx_strand_id
1 'polypeptide(L)'
;MADRQASGSTGPPPEGPPAAGVPQESEIKTTPRTVRTAGGDTGISKLRDHIAEQMEGEFSIVSVEAFMSHYLPFEPTEDDVKDMEKSLAEMKLSVLVEVDGELRFHEFLVPPCNANGTETPSYRPLEDISRAIASVPVEGRTRNEFSFRVCPNTVIKSQIAGSDNRVDGCFTSEDPESKTLDTSRLACILEYKLNRLQEVENNKQALSASVQIMNDDVRRMFTYGITIIRDRVTLWYHSRSHSMISEPFSFVKNPQLLIKVFMSFLFATEEELGYDPMVTRDAKGDYIYRIPSTEQGQQRDRFFRTTASIAEYRSNNITGRMARVWKVVECNPSGAVLSPSEPSRVLKDVWLEDSALTESQIQSQIFADLKKFFRDKQDARYLAFEELHPSISELEHEDRYEKYFIKIMTDYEGKRTKPLLSNSQRMRKLFTTIKPLALPTTAHRGGSGTPRPLESKDALDETPREFAPRKQYRVVFGEVCEAVGDLRTVGEVADVLSQAVVALRLMYCAGWVHRDISSGNILAHPSDGAWQVKLSDLEYSRRFSFDLERDVGRDPKTGTPYFMPHEILRSRYLKFPTSTLPDTTFDLDTFQDTEDPAAPQMPLVYNFQHDLESIWWIFLWTITCRVSHPPSIVFGQGIFKNTMDLSSERSACFEDSITTSLRTCLLPPLERLAAPLERLRRAMVNAYMHHHKNQDWSNLSSYIHIHNAFHFFFLAIGLSRANWGGTALVTSHQPVASIAEVGSTADLNNVEQVPNISNPTRRKPSRRKRTLPRDDDDYVPNSKGEGSKKSARAKRSPGIQ
;
A
#
# COMPACT_ATOMS: atom_id res chain seq x y z
N MET A 1 70.43 -19.63 13.11
CA MET A 1 70.96 -19.33 14.46
C MET A 1 70.92 -17.81 14.62
N ALA A 2 70.23 -17.16 15.56
CA ALA A 2 69.20 -17.45 16.57
C ALA A 2 68.71 -16.04 17.02
N ASP A 3 67.40 -15.72 16.96
CA ASP A 3 66.42 -15.61 18.09
C ASP A 3 66.68 -14.46 19.09
N ARG A 4 65.72 -13.75 19.74
CA ARG A 4 64.25 -13.57 19.73
C ARG A 4 63.89 -12.54 20.84
N GLN A 5 62.80 -11.77 20.65
CA GLN A 5 61.77 -11.28 21.62
C GLN A 5 62.23 -10.46 22.88
N ALA A 6 61.49 -9.51 23.48
CA ALA A 6 60.11 -9.03 23.40
C ALA A 6 60.02 -7.55 23.86
N SER A 7 58.99 -6.83 23.42
CA SER A 7 58.66 -5.45 23.79
C SER A 7 57.50 -5.40 24.79
N GLY A 8 57.59 -4.50 25.79
CA GLY A 8 56.48 -4.10 26.65
C GLY A 8 56.42 -2.57 26.71
N SER A 9 55.24 -1.97 26.52
CA SER A 9 55.03 -0.54 26.75
C SER A 9 53.76 -0.27 27.55
N THR A 10 54.00 0.39 28.68
CA THR A 10 53.16 1.09 29.66
C THR A 10 51.91 1.80 29.13
N GLY A 11 50.76 1.61 29.81
CA GLY A 11 49.53 2.39 29.66
C GLY A 11 49.28 3.41 30.80
N PRO A 12 48.39 4.42 30.61
CA PRO A 12 48.10 5.49 31.58
C PRO A 12 46.89 5.17 32.51
N PRO A 13 46.57 6.01 33.52
CA PRO A 13 45.85 5.63 34.75
C PRO A 13 44.30 5.65 34.61
N PRO A 14 43.55 5.09 35.59
CA PRO A 14 42.12 4.79 35.41
C PRO A 14 41.19 6.00 35.65
N GLU A 15 40.18 6.12 34.80
CA GLU A 15 39.06 7.06 34.92
C GLU A 15 37.98 6.55 35.89
N GLY A 16 37.35 7.49 36.61
CA GLY A 16 36.26 7.23 37.57
C GLY A 16 34.93 6.82 36.92
N PRO A 17 33.92 6.41 37.73
CA PRO A 17 32.70 5.80 37.23
C PRO A 17 31.78 6.84 36.54
N PRO A 18 31.08 6.46 35.46
CA PRO A 18 30.21 7.38 34.72
C PRO A 18 28.93 7.68 35.51
N ALA A 19 28.51 8.95 35.44
CA ALA A 19 27.28 9.46 36.01
C ALA A 19 26.05 8.75 35.42
N ALA A 20 25.06 8.46 36.27
CA ALA A 20 23.78 7.87 35.91
C ALA A 20 23.03 8.76 34.90
N GLY A 21 22.86 8.25 33.68
CA GLY A 21 22.05 8.89 32.64
C GLY A 21 20.57 8.86 32.99
N VAL A 22 19.91 10.01 32.81
CA VAL A 22 18.46 10.18 32.84
C VAL A 22 17.82 9.23 31.79
N PRO A 23 16.74 8.49 32.10
CA PRO A 23 16.12 7.60 31.13
C PRO A 23 15.54 8.41 29.97
N GLN A 24 16.01 8.14 28.75
CA GLN A 24 15.33 8.58 27.53
C GLN A 24 13.91 8.00 27.51
N GLU A 25 12.90 8.86 27.43
CA GLU A 25 11.51 8.47 27.17
C GLU A 25 11.44 7.69 25.86
N SER A 26 11.20 6.39 25.95
CA SER A 26 10.98 5.52 24.82
C SER A 26 9.58 5.78 24.23
N GLU A 27 9.54 6.41 23.05
CA GLU A 27 8.32 6.60 22.27
C GLU A 27 7.66 5.23 21.96
N ILE A 28 6.43 5.03 22.44
CA ILE A 28 5.67 3.79 22.26
C ILE A 28 5.17 3.72 20.80
N LYS A 29 5.83 2.89 19.99
CA LYS A 29 5.49 2.69 18.56
C LYS A 29 4.23 1.82 18.41
N THR A 30 3.11 2.40 17.97
CA THR A 30 2.01 1.64 17.36
C THR A 30 2.54 0.90 16.13
N THR A 31 2.23 -0.40 16.04
CA THR A 31 2.79 -1.46 15.17
C THR A 31 4.03 -1.03 14.37
N PRO A 32 5.25 -1.47 14.73
CA PRO A 32 6.46 -1.15 13.97
C PRO A 32 6.33 -1.59 12.53
N ARG A 33 5.98 -0.63 11.69
CA ARG A 33 6.04 -0.76 10.25
C ARG A 33 7.48 -1.09 9.90
N THR A 34 7.74 -2.18 9.17
CA THR A 34 8.98 -2.20 8.39
C THR A 34 8.83 -1.04 7.44
N VAL A 35 9.86 -0.21 7.46
CA VAL A 35 10.04 0.89 6.55
C VAL A 35 10.04 0.28 5.14
N ARG A 36 8.90 0.25 4.45
CA ARG A 36 8.93 0.92 3.16
C ARG A 36 9.19 2.36 3.55
N THR A 37 10.30 2.93 3.13
CA THR A 37 10.46 4.37 3.22
C THR A 37 9.34 4.92 2.35
N ALA A 38 8.16 5.14 2.94
CA ALA A 38 7.41 6.31 2.58
C ALA A 38 8.44 7.40 2.73
N GLY A 39 8.81 8.08 1.64
CA GLY A 39 9.61 9.30 1.72
C GLY A 39 9.07 10.06 2.91
N GLY A 40 9.89 10.18 3.96
CA GLY A 40 9.55 11.04 5.08
C GLY A 40 9.54 12.46 4.57
N ASP A 41 9.85 13.40 5.44
CA ASP A 41 10.35 14.68 4.94
C ASP A 41 11.72 14.53 4.22
N THR A 42 12.28 13.31 4.17
CA THR A 42 13.45 12.94 3.39
C THR A 42 13.17 13.01 1.89
N GLY A 43 13.94 13.86 1.20
CA GLY A 43 13.96 14.00 -0.26
C GLY A 43 14.01 12.65 -0.99
N ILE A 44 13.13 12.43 -1.97
CA ILE A 44 13.08 11.23 -2.81
C ILE A 44 14.38 11.01 -3.58
N SER A 45 15.12 12.09 -3.86
CA SER A 45 16.48 12.05 -4.39
C SER A 45 17.44 11.23 -3.52
N LYS A 46 17.27 11.27 -2.18
CA LYS A 46 18.07 10.50 -1.21
C LYS A 46 17.67 9.03 -1.14
N LEU A 47 16.53 8.66 -1.72
CA LEU A 47 16.02 7.29 -1.77
C LEU A 47 16.28 6.59 -3.11
N ARG A 48 16.95 7.24 -4.07
CA ARG A 48 17.19 6.72 -5.41
C ARG A 48 17.83 5.33 -5.43
N ASP A 49 18.86 5.12 -4.63
CA ASP A 49 19.54 3.83 -4.55
C ASP A 49 18.62 2.72 -4.04
N HIS A 50 17.76 3.06 -3.07
CA HIS A 50 16.81 2.11 -2.51
C HIS A 50 15.65 1.81 -3.48
N ILE A 51 15.13 2.83 -4.17
CA ILE A 51 14.16 2.65 -5.26
C ILE A 51 14.74 1.71 -6.33
N ALA A 52 15.98 1.95 -6.73
CA ALA A 52 16.68 1.14 -7.72
C ALA A 52 16.83 -0.32 -7.25
N GLU A 53 17.24 -0.55 -6.00
CA GLU A 53 17.35 -1.89 -5.41
C GLU A 53 16.01 -2.64 -5.42
N GLN A 54 14.91 -1.97 -5.06
CA GLN A 54 13.58 -2.58 -5.08
C GLN A 54 13.10 -2.92 -6.50
N MET A 55 13.42 -2.05 -7.46
CA MET A 55 12.98 -2.15 -8.86
C MET A 55 13.90 -3.02 -9.74
N GLU A 56 15.12 -3.35 -9.31
CA GLU A 56 16.11 -4.11 -10.09
C GLU A 56 15.55 -5.45 -10.63
N GLY A 57 14.63 -6.06 -9.86
CA GLY A 57 13.95 -7.29 -10.25
C GLY A 57 12.67 -7.12 -11.09
N GLU A 58 12.38 -5.94 -11.62
CA GLU A 58 11.12 -5.60 -12.29
C GLU A 58 11.26 -5.36 -13.81
N PHE A 59 12.50 -5.37 -14.33
CA PHE A 59 12.80 -4.98 -15.70
C PHE A 59 12.97 -6.15 -16.66
N SER A 60 12.46 -5.94 -17.86
CA SER A 60 12.82 -6.69 -19.06
C SER A 60 13.27 -5.75 -20.17
N ILE A 61 14.02 -6.27 -21.14
CA ILE A 61 14.52 -5.58 -22.33
C ILE A 61 14.03 -6.26 -23.60
N VAL A 62 13.76 -5.48 -24.64
CA VAL A 62 13.35 -5.92 -25.99
C VAL A 62 14.06 -5.10 -27.07
N SER A 63 14.04 -5.56 -28.32
CA SER A 63 14.54 -4.78 -29.45
C SER A 63 13.77 -3.46 -29.60
N VAL A 64 14.37 -2.52 -30.32
CA VAL A 64 13.76 -1.19 -30.55
C VAL A 64 12.43 -1.32 -31.28
N GLU A 65 12.37 -2.15 -32.31
CA GLU A 65 11.18 -2.38 -33.14
C GLU A 65 10.05 -2.99 -32.31
N ALA A 66 10.37 -4.00 -31.48
CA ALA A 66 9.42 -4.62 -30.57
C ALA A 66 8.91 -3.62 -29.51
N PHE A 67 9.78 -2.72 -29.03
CA PHE A 67 9.36 -1.65 -28.13
C PHE A 67 8.42 -0.66 -28.83
N MET A 68 8.77 -0.23 -30.04
CA MET A 68 7.99 0.75 -30.80
C MET A 68 6.59 0.25 -31.10
N SER A 69 6.46 -1.00 -31.54
CA SER A 69 5.17 -1.58 -31.90
C SER A 69 4.27 -1.84 -30.68
N HIS A 70 4.83 -2.34 -29.58
CA HIS A 70 4.02 -2.78 -28.45
C HIS A 70 3.88 -1.76 -27.32
N TYR A 71 4.90 -0.94 -27.04
CA TYR A 71 4.96 -0.12 -25.83
C TYR A 71 4.78 1.38 -26.05
N LEU A 72 5.17 1.95 -27.19
CA LEU A 72 4.93 3.38 -27.46
C LEU A 72 3.45 3.76 -27.30
N PRO A 73 3.14 5.06 -27.05
CA PRO A 73 1.76 5.53 -26.99
C PRO A 73 0.95 5.07 -28.21
N PHE A 74 1.55 5.20 -29.39
CA PHE A 74 1.14 4.53 -30.61
C PHE A 74 2.37 4.30 -31.51
N GLU A 75 2.24 3.45 -32.52
CA GLU A 75 3.29 3.17 -33.51
C GLU A 75 3.08 4.02 -34.77
N PRO A 76 3.89 5.07 -35.02
CA PRO A 76 3.89 5.73 -36.32
C PRO A 76 4.46 4.77 -37.38
N THR A 77 3.74 4.66 -38.50
CA THR A 77 4.17 3.84 -39.64
C THR A 77 5.39 4.44 -40.33
N GLU A 78 6.06 3.67 -41.19
CA GLU A 78 7.14 4.21 -42.02
C GLU A 78 6.64 5.29 -42.99
N ASP A 79 5.39 5.19 -43.46
CA ASP A 79 4.81 6.17 -44.37
C ASP A 79 4.47 7.48 -43.65
N ASP A 80 3.99 7.42 -42.40
CA ASP A 80 3.81 8.61 -41.56
C ASP A 80 5.11 9.41 -41.40
N VAL A 81 6.26 8.73 -41.27
CA VAL A 81 7.57 9.37 -41.15
C VAL A 81 8.00 10.01 -42.47
N LYS A 82 7.81 9.33 -43.60
CA LYS A 82 8.13 9.90 -44.92
C LYS A 82 7.27 11.13 -45.22
N ASP A 83 5.99 11.08 -44.88
CA ASP A 83 5.07 12.21 -45.07
C ASP A 83 5.44 13.38 -44.14
N MET A 84 5.85 13.08 -42.90
CA MET A 84 6.42 14.05 -41.97
C MET A 84 7.67 14.72 -42.55
N GLU A 85 8.65 13.94 -43.02
CA GLU A 85 9.89 14.46 -43.61
C GLU A 85 9.62 15.35 -44.83
N LYS A 86 8.74 14.88 -45.72
CA LYS A 86 8.32 15.64 -46.90
C LYS A 86 7.66 16.96 -46.52
N SER A 87 6.73 16.92 -45.56
CA SER A 87 6.03 18.11 -45.08
C SER A 87 6.97 19.10 -44.40
N LEU A 88 7.92 18.62 -43.59
CA LEU A 88 8.96 19.46 -42.99
C LEU A 88 9.80 20.17 -44.06
N ALA A 89 10.16 19.47 -45.14
CA ALA A 89 10.88 20.07 -46.27
C ALA A 89 10.03 21.12 -47.00
N GLU A 90 8.77 20.83 -47.30
CA GLU A 90 7.83 21.75 -47.97
C GLU A 90 7.57 23.02 -47.13
N MET A 91 7.49 22.88 -45.81
CA MET A 91 7.30 23.98 -44.86
C MET A 91 8.59 24.77 -44.56
N LYS A 92 9.73 24.39 -45.16
CA LYS A 92 11.07 24.96 -44.87
C LYS A 92 11.46 24.84 -43.39
N LEU A 93 10.98 23.78 -42.75
CA LEU A 93 11.28 23.40 -41.37
C LEU A 93 12.11 22.10 -41.35
N SER A 94 12.82 21.78 -42.43
CA SER A 94 13.66 20.59 -42.48
C SER A 94 14.67 20.63 -41.35
N VAL A 95 14.56 19.64 -40.47
CA VAL A 95 15.51 19.41 -39.38
C VAL A 95 16.58 18.40 -39.77
N LEU A 96 16.43 17.75 -40.93
CA LEU A 96 17.33 16.74 -41.47
C LEU A 96 18.20 17.28 -42.59
N VAL A 97 19.40 16.73 -42.68
CA VAL A 97 20.39 16.96 -43.73
C VAL A 97 21.09 15.66 -44.09
N GLU A 98 21.38 15.49 -45.37
CA GLU A 98 22.15 14.37 -45.87
C GLU A 98 23.65 14.69 -45.77
N VAL A 99 24.40 13.84 -45.06
CA VAL A 99 25.86 13.95 -44.89
C VAL A 99 26.48 12.58 -45.12
N ASP A 100 27.37 12.48 -46.10
CA ASP A 100 28.03 11.24 -46.52
C ASP A 100 27.05 10.12 -46.94
N GLY A 101 25.89 10.49 -47.52
CA GLY A 101 24.85 9.55 -47.93
C GLY A 101 23.94 9.06 -46.80
N GLU A 102 24.08 9.62 -45.61
CA GLU A 102 23.28 9.28 -44.43
C GLU A 102 22.52 10.52 -43.93
N LEU A 103 21.23 10.35 -43.59
CA LEU A 103 20.43 11.42 -43.00
C LEU A 103 20.81 11.65 -41.54
N ARG A 104 20.98 12.91 -41.15
CA ARG A 104 21.25 13.34 -39.77
C ARG A 104 20.46 14.61 -39.45
N PHE A 105 20.25 14.89 -38.16
CA PHE A 105 19.72 16.20 -37.77
C PHE A 105 20.77 17.30 -38.00
N HIS A 106 20.35 18.46 -38.50
CA HIS A 106 21.22 19.62 -38.75
C HIS A 106 22.11 19.98 -37.56
N GLU A 107 21.52 19.98 -36.36
CA GLU A 107 22.19 20.34 -35.11
C GLU A 107 22.98 19.17 -34.47
N PHE A 108 22.86 17.95 -35.01
CA PHE A 108 23.50 16.74 -34.50
C PHE A 108 24.22 15.95 -35.59
N LEU A 109 25.14 16.61 -36.30
CA LEU A 109 25.99 15.95 -37.30
C LEU A 109 26.96 14.94 -36.67
N VAL A 110 27.34 15.16 -35.41
CA VAL A 110 28.19 14.29 -34.61
C VAL A 110 27.56 14.04 -33.23
N PRO A 111 27.83 12.89 -32.59
CA PRO A 111 27.32 12.61 -31.26
C PRO A 111 27.71 13.67 -30.22
N PRO A 112 26.77 14.15 -29.39
CA PRO A 112 27.08 15.02 -28.27
C PRO A 112 28.16 14.42 -27.36
N CYS A 113 29.07 15.27 -26.85
CA CYS A 113 30.10 14.86 -25.91
C CYS A 113 30.57 16.01 -25.01
N ASN A 114 31.22 15.69 -23.89
CA ASN A 114 31.72 16.66 -22.92
C ASN A 114 32.66 17.72 -23.51
N ALA A 115 33.33 17.43 -24.64
CA ALA A 115 34.19 18.40 -25.32
C ALA A 115 33.39 19.59 -25.90
N ASN A 116 32.06 19.45 -26.05
CA ASN A 116 31.18 20.43 -26.69
C ASN A 116 30.38 21.27 -25.67
N GLY A 117 30.59 21.10 -24.36
CA GLY A 117 29.96 21.91 -23.30
C GLY A 117 29.22 21.10 -22.22
N THR A 118 28.22 21.73 -21.62
CA THR A 118 27.34 21.12 -20.59
C THR A 118 26.13 20.43 -21.22
N GLU A 119 25.44 19.58 -20.45
CA GLU A 119 24.30 18.78 -20.91
C GLU A 119 23.17 19.63 -21.53
N THR A 120 22.70 20.67 -20.84
CA THR A 120 21.54 21.46 -21.30
C THR A 120 21.76 22.10 -22.68
N PRO A 121 22.84 22.86 -22.96
CA PRO A 121 23.08 23.40 -24.29
C PRO A 121 23.24 22.32 -25.37
N SER A 122 23.86 21.18 -25.04
CA SER A 122 24.08 20.09 -25.99
C SER A 122 22.78 19.43 -26.46
N TYR A 123 21.76 19.35 -25.60
CA TYR A 123 20.48 18.71 -25.94
C TYR A 123 19.35 19.70 -26.24
N ARG A 124 19.57 21.01 -26.06
CA ARG A 124 18.59 22.06 -26.38
C ARG A 124 17.98 21.96 -27.78
N PRO A 125 18.73 21.63 -28.85
CA PRO A 125 18.17 21.52 -30.19
C PRO A 125 17.05 20.47 -30.36
N LEU A 126 16.91 19.52 -29.42
CA LEU A 126 15.78 18.58 -29.41
C LEU A 126 14.43 19.32 -29.27
N GLU A 127 14.40 20.48 -28.63
CA GLU A 127 13.20 21.30 -28.52
C GLU A 127 12.76 21.88 -29.86
N ASP A 128 13.71 22.35 -30.67
CA ASP A 128 13.42 22.87 -32.01
C ASP A 128 12.98 21.74 -32.95
N ILE A 129 13.59 20.56 -32.85
CA ILE A 129 13.16 19.36 -33.57
C ILE A 129 11.73 18.97 -33.20
N SER A 130 11.41 18.93 -31.90
CA SER A 130 10.05 18.62 -31.44
C SER A 130 9.04 19.64 -31.92
N ARG A 131 9.38 20.94 -31.90
CA ARG A 131 8.51 22.02 -32.37
C ARG A 131 8.24 21.93 -33.87
N ALA A 132 9.24 21.55 -34.66
CA ALA A 132 9.08 21.31 -36.09
C ALA A 132 8.13 20.14 -36.35
N ILE A 133 8.33 18.99 -35.71
CA ILE A 133 7.46 17.81 -35.82
C ILE A 133 6.02 18.15 -35.39
N ALA A 134 5.86 18.88 -34.29
CA ALA A 134 4.55 19.29 -33.76
C ALA A 134 3.75 20.20 -34.71
N SER A 135 4.41 20.86 -35.66
CA SER A 135 3.77 21.79 -36.61
C SER A 135 3.15 21.10 -37.83
N VAL A 136 3.50 19.83 -38.06
CA VAL A 136 3.05 19.06 -39.21
C VAL A 136 1.82 18.22 -38.82
N PRO A 137 0.71 18.29 -39.57
CA PRO A 137 -0.44 17.42 -39.35
C PRO A 137 -0.08 15.95 -39.60
N VAL A 138 -0.61 15.05 -38.77
CA VAL A 138 -0.49 13.59 -38.96
C VAL A 138 -1.86 13.03 -39.30
N GLU A 139 -1.95 12.24 -40.37
CA GLU A 139 -3.24 11.70 -40.84
C GLU A 139 -3.91 10.84 -39.76
N GLY A 140 -5.23 11.00 -39.58
CA GLY A 140 -6.01 10.27 -38.59
C GLY A 140 -5.73 10.63 -37.13
N ARG A 141 -4.84 11.60 -36.85
CA ARG A 141 -4.43 11.98 -35.50
C ARG A 141 -4.58 13.49 -35.29
N THR A 142 -4.87 13.90 -34.05
CA THR A 142 -4.93 15.32 -33.68
C THR A 142 -3.76 15.63 -32.76
N ARG A 143 -3.14 16.80 -32.94
CA ARG A 143 -2.07 17.29 -32.07
C ARG A 143 -2.61 17.49 -30.64
N ASN A 144 -1.94 16.87 -29.66
CA ASN A 144 -2.30 17.02 -28.25
C ASN A 144 -1.67 18.26 -27.60
N GLU A 145 -2.01 18.53 -26.33
CA GLU A 145 -1.52 19.70 -25.59
C GLU A 145 -0.07 19.56 -25.07
N PHE A 146 0.53 18.37 -25.13
CA PHE A 146 1.86 18.11 -24.58
C PHE A 146 2.94 18.52 -25.56
N SER A 147 3.94 19.29 -25.11
CA SER A 147 5.11 19.66 -25.92
C SER A 147 6.39 19.22 -25.22
N PHE A 148 7.44 18.92 -25.98
CA PHE A 148 8.75 18.67 -25.38
C PHE A 148 9.34 19.98 -24.87
N ARG A 149 9.87 19.94 -23.65
CA ARG A 149 10.46 21.07 -22.95
C ARG A 149 11.77 20.66 -22.30
N VAL A 150 12.82 21.42 -22.57
CA VAL A 150 14.10 21.29 -21.88
C VAL A 150 14.00 21.97 -20.51
N CYS A 151 14.37 21.25 -19.45
CA CYS A 151 14.02 21.59 -18.07
C CYS A 151 15.26 21.67 -17.16
N PRO A 152 16.21 22.60 -17.36
CA PRO A 152 17.44 22.63 -16.58
C PRO A 152 17.14 22.83 -15.10
N ASN A 153 17.32 21.78 -14.30
CA ASN A 153 17.07 21.78 -12.86
C ASN A 153 15.61 22.12 -12.47
N THR A 154 14.61 21.89 -13.31
CA THR A 154 13.21 22.18 -12.95
C THR A 154 12.67 21.15 -11.96
N VAL A 155 12.10 21.60 -10.84
CA VAL A 155 11.56 20.71 -9.80
C VAL A 155 10.19 20.20 -10.23
N ILE A 156 9.97 18.89 -10.09
CA ILE A 156 8.65 18.29 -10.17
C ILE A 156 7.93 18.56 -8.84
N LYS A 157 6.95 19.45 -8.87
CA LYS A 157 6.06 19.74 -7.75
C LYS A 157 5.32 18.47 -7.36
N SER A 158 5.21 18.28 -6.06
CA SER A 158 4.32 17.29 -5.49
C SER A 158 3.58 17.88 -4.29
N GLN A 159 2.34 17.41 -4.10
CA GLN A 159 1.61 17.59 -2.85
C GLN A 159 2.16 16.65 -1.76
N ILE A 160 3.05 15.74 -2.12
CA ILE A 160 3.75 14.81 -1.25
C ILE A 160 5.02 15.49 -0.72
N ALA A 161 5.07 15.71 0.61
CA ALA A 161 6.29 16.13 1.30
C ALA A 161 7.46 15.17 1.02
N GLY A 162 8.66 15.73 0.82
CA GLY A 162 9.87 14.97 0.46
C GLY A 162 10.07 14.75 -1.04
N SER A 163 9.21 15.26 -1.92
CA SER A 163 9.50 15.22 -3.35
C SER A 163 10.42 16.37 -3.79
N ASP A 164 11.56 16.04 -4.38
CA ASP A 164 12.59 16.98 -4.83
C ASP A 164 13.24 16.58 -6.18
N ASN A 165 12.62 15.67 -6.93
CA ASN A 165 13.15 15.25 -8.22
C ASN A 165 13.17 16.41 -9.22
N ARG A 166 14.21 16.38 -10.04
CA ARG A 166 14.43 17.25 -11.19
C ARG A 166 14.70 16.35 -12.38
N VAL A 167 14.25 16.78 -13.55
CA VAL A 167 14.42 16.07 -14.81
C VAL A 167 15.09 16.98 -15.81
N ASP A 168 15.94 16.43 -16.67
CA ASP A 168 16.64 17.20 -17.68
C ASP A 168 15.70 17.71 -18.81
N GLY A 169 14.66 16.93 -19.17
CA GLY A 169 13.61 17.32 -20.09
C GLY A 169 12.30 16.53 -19.88
N CYS A 170 11.21 16.96 -20.51
CA CYS A 170 9.95 16.22 -20.46
C CYS A 170 9.00 16.58 -21.62
N PHE A 171 8.04 15.70 -21.91
CA PHE A 171 6.82 16.05 -22.62
C PHE A 171 5.79 16.52 -21.60
N THR A 172 5.37 17.78 -21.68
CA THR A 172 4.49 18.40 -20.69
C THR A 172 3.44 19.32 -21.33
N SER A 173 2.27 19.40 -20.72
CA SER A 173 1.24 20.41 -21.01
C SER A 173 1.31 21.63 -20.07
N GLU A 174 2.37 21.73 -19.26
CA GLU A 174 2.66 22.93 -18.48
C GLU A 174 3.03 24.13 -19.37
N ASP A 175 2.71 25.32 -18.88
CA ASP A 175 3.14 26.57 -19.50
C ASP A 175 4.69 26.61 -19.62
N PRO A 176 5.26 26.96 -20.78
CA PRO A 176 6.70 27.12 -20.96
C PRO A 176 7.39 28.05 -19.96
N GLU A 177 6.67 29.03 -19.41
CA GLU A 177 7.16 29.98 -18.39
C GLU A 177 7.05 29.42 -16.96
N SER A 178 6.36 28.29 -16.77
CA SER A 178 6.18 27.67 -15.46
C SER A 178 7.52 27.20 -14.89
N LYS A 179 7.88 27.68 -13.69
CA LYS A 179 9.16 27.34 -13.03
C LYS A 179 9.18 25.94 -12.39
N THR A 180 8.09 25.19 -12.52
CA THR A 180 7.87 23.92 -11.84
C THR A 180 7.00 23.02 -12.69
N LEU A 181 7.16 21.71 -12.55
CA LEU A 181 6.37 20.73 -13.29
C LEU A 181 5.36 20.06 -12.35
N ASP A 182 4.08 20.02 -12.71
CA ASP A 182 3.08 19.22 -11.99
C ASP A 182 3.05 17.81 -12.58
N THR A 183 3.12 16.77 -11.74
CA THR A 183 3.06 15.36 -12.18
C THR A 183 1.82 15.03 -13.00
N SER A 184 0.73 15.77 -12.78
CA SER A 184 -0.54 15.65 -13.50
C SER A 184 -0.50 16.19 -14.93
N ARG A 185 0.61 16.85 -15.32
CA ARG A 185 0.86 17.42 -16.65
C ARG A 185 2.13 16.88 -17.32
N LEU A 186 2.67 15.76 -16.85
CA LEU A 186 3.85 15.10 -17.42
C LEU A 186 3.47 13.83 -18.19
N ALA A 187 3.76 13.76 -19.48
CA ALA A 187 3.50 12.57 -20.29
C ALA A 187 4.70 11.61 -20.36
N CYS A 188 5.91 12.16 -20.44
CA CYS A 188 7.16 11.39 -20.51
C CYS A 188 8.31 12.23 -19.96
N ILE A 189 9.16 11.64 -19.13
CA ILE A 189 10.36 12.30 -18.60
C ILE A 189 11.59 11.93 -19.43
N LEU A 190 12.56 12.84 -19.48
CA LEU A 190 13.83 12.62 -20.15
C LEU A 190 14.98 12.95 -19.20
N GLU A 191 15.97 12.06 -19.15
CA GLU A 191 17.24 12.28 -18.46
C GLU A 191 18.39 12.04 -19.43
N TYR A 192 19.38 12.92 -19.46
CA TYR A 192 20.45 12.81 -20.43
C TYR A 192 21.83 13.12 -19.86
N LYS A 193 22.82 12.33 -20.27
CA LYS A 193 24.23 12.48 -19.87
C LYS A 193 25.17 12.42 -21.08
N LEU A 194 26.18 13.28 -21.07
CA LEU A 194 27.20 13.32 -22.12
C LEU A 194 28.32 12.27 -21.90
N ASN A 195 28.41 11.68 -20.70
CA ASN A 195 29.41 10.67 -20.35
C ASN A 195 28.74 9.30 -20.11
N ARG A 196 29.26 8.25 -20.78
CA ARG A 196 28.80 6.87 -20.58
C ARG A 196 28.99 6.35 -19.17
N LEU A 197 29.98 6.85 -18.43
CA LEU A 197 30.20 6.46 -17.04
C LEU A 197 29.05 6.88 -16.10
N GLN A 198 28.16 7.76 -16.54
CA GLN A 198 27.02 8.25 -15.76
C GLN A 198 25.71 7.53 -16.11
N GLU A 199 25.74 6.47 -16.92
CA GLU A 199 24.55 5.72 -17.33
C GLU A 199 23.72 5.21 -16.15
N VAL A 200 24.38 4.63 -15.14
CA VAL A 200 23.70 4.13 -13.93
C VAL A 200 22.99 5.27 -13.19
N GLU A 201 23.64 6.42 -13.03
CA GLU A 201 23.02 7.57 -12.36
C GLU A 201 21.85 8.13 -13.17
N ASN A 202 21.99 8.20 -14.50
CA ASN A 202 20.92 8.63 -15.41
C ASN A 202 19.68 7.73 -15.28
N ASN A 203 19.90 6.42 -15.22
CA ASN A 203 18.84 5.44 -15.06
C ASN A 203 18.14 5.57 -13.69
N LYS A 204 18.91 5.80 -12.61
CA LYS A 204 18.35 6.03 -11.26
C LYS A 204 17.50 7.30 -11.20
N GLN A 205 17.93 8.36 -11.88
CA GLN A 205 17.20 9.63 -11.99
C GLN A 205 15.85 9.42 -12.69
N ALA A 206 15.87 8.80 -13.88
CA ALA A 206 14.68 8.54 -14.67
C ALA A 206 13.67 7.63 -13.94
N LEU A 207 14.17 6.58 -13.29
CA LEU A 207 13.35 5.67 -12.49
C LEU A 207 12.70 6.39 -11.30
N SER A 208 13.46 7.19 -10.56
CA SER A 208 12.95 7.91 -9.40
C SER A 208 11.86 8.91 -9.78
N ALA A 209 12.03 9.64 -10.89
CA ALA A 209 11.00 10.52 -11.43
C ALA A 209 9.74 9.74 -11.84
N SER A 210 9.90 8.58 -12.48
CA SER A 210 8.77 7.72 -12.88
C SER A 210 8.00 7.16 -11.68
N VAL A 211 8.69 6.76 -10.61
CA VAL A 211 8.08 6.34 -9.34
C VAL A 211 7.25 7.47 -8.74
N GLN A 212 7.78 8.70 -8.74
CA GLN A 212 7.04 9.87 -8.26
C GLN A 212 5.76 10.10 -9.08
N ILE A 213 5.85 10.14 -10.41
CA ILE A 213 4.69 10.36 -11.28
C ILE A 213 3.60 9.33 -11.03
N MET A 214 3.98 8.05 -10.93
CA MET A 214 3.05 6.95 -10.67
C MET A 214 2.44 6.99 -9.28
N ASN A 215 3.09 7.60 -8.28
CA ASN A 215 2.56 7.75 -6.93
C ASN A 215 1.64 8.98 -6.81
N ASP A 216 2.02 10.11 -7.40
CA ASP A 216 1.37 11.40 -7.22
C ASP A 216 0.05 11.54 -7.99
N ASP A 217 0.03 11.14 -9.27
CA ASP A 217 -1.16 11.26 -10.10
C ASP A 217 -1.95 9.94 -10.12
N VAL A 218 -3.17 9.96 -9.59
CA VAL A 218 -4.05 8.80 -9.51
C VAL A 218 -4.57 8.33 -10.86
N ARG A 219 -4.50 9.18 -11.87
CA ARG A 219 -4.90 8.82 -13.24
C ARG A 219 -3.86 7.94 -13.93
N ARG A 220 -2.65 7.78 -13.40
CA ARG A 220 -1.57 7.02 -14.06
C ARG A 220 -1.79 5.51 -14.00
N MET A 221 -2.15 4.95 -15.15
CA MET A 221 -2.16 3.49 -15.38
C MET A 221 -0.75 2.97 -15.71
N PHE A 222 0.01 3.77 -16.45
CA PHE A 222 1.41 3.56 -16.81
C PHE A 222 2.08 4.91 -17.08
N THR A 223 3.41 4.92 -17.18
CA THR A 223 4.18 6.12 -17.51
C THR A 223 5.38 5.78 -18.40
N TYR A 224 5.88 6.79 -19.11
CA TYR A 224 7.02 6.69 -19.99
C TYR A 224 8.23 7.46 -19.48
N GLY A 225 9.42 6.99 -19.87
CA GLY A 225 10.68 7.69 -19.69
C GLY A 225 11.59 7.48 -20.89
N ILE A 226 12.55 8.38 -21.07
CA ILE A 226 13.60 8.25 -22.07
C ILE A 226 14.92 8.61 -21.39
N THR A 227 15.94 7.79 -21.58
CA THR A 227 17.31 8.14 -21.20
C THR A 227 18.16 8.33 -22.44
N ILE A 228 19.01 9.36 -22.44
CA ILE A 228 19.95 9.61 -23.54
C ILE A 228 21.38 9.65 -23.01
N ILE A 229 22.24 8.78 -23.53
CA ILE A 229 23.68 8.79 -23.24
C ILE A 229 24.44 9.12 -24.52
N ARG A 230 24.98 10.34 -24.63
CA ARG A 230 25.53 10.91 -25.87
C ARG A 230 24.46 10.96 -26.97
N ASP A 231 24.51 10.04 -27.92
CA ASP A 231 23.54 9.88 -29.00
C ASP A 231 22.61 8.68 -28.81
N ARG A 232 22.82 7.88 -27.75
CA ARG A 232 22.12 6.62 -27.51
C ARG A 232 20.84 6.86 -26.72
N VAL A 233 19.69 6.61 -27.33
CA VAL A 233 18.36 6.71 -26.74
C VAL A 233 17.91 5.33 -26.24
N THR A 234 17.47 5.26 -25.00
CA THR A 234 16.77 4.10 -24.42
C THR A 234 15.38 4.52 -24.01
N LEU A 235 14.37 3.77 -24.44
CA LEU A 235 12.96 4.02 -24.14
C LEU A 235 12.53 3.18 -22.93
N TRP A 236 11.68 3.75 -22.08
CA TRP A 236 11.21 3.15 -20.83
C TRP A 236 9.68 3.16 -20.78
N TYR A 237 9.10 2.02 -20.44
CA TYR A 237 7.68 1.87 -20.15
C TYR A 237 7.52 1.25 -18.76
N HIS A 238 6.70 1.88 -17.92
CA HIS A 238 6.44 1.43 -16.57
C HIS A 238 4.95 1.25 -16.34
N SER A 239 4.54 0.04 -15.94
CA SER A 239 3.15 -0.28 -15.59
C SER A 239 3.07 -0.94 -14.21
N ARG A 240 1.85 -1.25 -13.76
CA ARG A 240 1.63 -1.95 -12.49
C ARG A 240 2.00 -3.44 -12.53
N SER A 241 2.18 -4.04 -13.71
CA SER A 241 2.59 -5.44 -13.84
C SER A 241 4.10 -5.59 -14.01
N HIS A 242 4.73 -4.77 -14.86
CA HIS A 242 6.16 -4.85 -15.19
C HIS A 242 6.73 -3.52 -15.71
N SER A 243 8.06 -3.45 -15.80
CA SER A 243 8.77 -2.38 -16.50
C SER A 243 9.52 -2.94 -17.72
N MET A 244 9.46 -2.22 -18.84
CA MET A 244 10.12 -2.59 -20.10
C MET A 244 11.08 -1.49 -20.52
N ILE A 245 12.25 -1.88 -21.04
CA ILE A 245 13.18 -0.97 -21.71
C ILE A 245 13.50 -1.45 -23.14
N SER A 246 13.84 -0.52 -24.03
CA SER A 246 14.36 -0.86 -25.35
C SER A 246 15.86 -1.10 -25.32
N GLU A 247 16.38 -1.84 -26.29
CA GLU A 247 17.79 -1.71 -26.68
C GLU A 247 18.10 -0.25 -27.08
N PRO A 248 19.34 0.23 -26.84
CA PRO A 248 19.71 1.62 -27.15
C PRO A 248 19.99 1.84 -28.63
N PHE A 249 19.29 2.79 -29.26
CA PHE A 249 19.54 3.22 -30.64
C PHE A 249 20.23 4.59 -30.71
N SER A 250 20.96 4.85 -31.79
CA SER A 250 21.60 6.16 -32.02
C SER A 250 20.66 7.07 -32.80
N PHE A 251 20.27 8.23 -32.24
CA PHE A 251 19.47 9.22 -32.97
C PHE A 251 20.27 9.99 -34.03
N VAL A 252 21.60 9.95 -33.97
CA VAL A 252 22.47 10.53 -35.01
C VAL A 252 22.53 9.62 -36.23
N LYS A 253 22.60 8.30 -36.02
CA LYS A 253 22.63 7.32 -37.12
C LYS A 253 21.24 6.98 -37.66
N ASN A 254 20.22 7.05 -36.81
CA ASN A 254 18.84 6.69 -37.15
C ASN A 254 17.90 7.80 -36.69
N PRO A 255 17.95 9.00 -37.32
CA PRO A 255 17.14 10.13 -36.88
C PRO A 255 15.63 9.87 -37.01
N GLN A 256 15.23 9.05 -37.99
CA GLN A 256 13.84 8.62 -38.21
C GLN A 256 13.24 7.91 -36.99
N LEU A 257 14.02 7.11 -36.26
CA LEU A 257 13.55 6.48 -35.02
C LEU A 257 13.20 7.51 -33.96
N LEU A 258 13.96 8.61 -33.85
CA LEU A 258 13.65 9.69 -32.91
C LEU A 258 12.41 10.48 -33.36
N ILE A 259 12.25 10.70 -34.67
CA ILE A 259 11.03 11.31 -35.24
C ILE A 259 9.81 10.47 -34.86
N LYS A 260 9.86 9.15 -35.05
CA LYS A 260 8.78 8.23 -34.61
C LYS A 260 8.46 8.37 -33.13
N VAL A 261 9.49 8.36 -32.27
CA VAL A 261 9.29 8.53 -30.82
C VAL A 261 8.59 9.85 -30.52
N PHE A 262 9.03 10.97 -31.11
CA PHE A 262 8.43 12.28 -30.85
C PHE A 262 7.00 12.37 -31.39
N MET A 263 6.75 11.87 -32.59
CA MET A 263 5.39 11.76 -33.15
C MET A 263 4.47 10.97 -32.19
N SER A 264 4.96 9.84 -31.66
CA SER A 264 4.18 9.00 -30.75
C SER A 264 3.68 9.76 -29.50
N PHE A 265 4.47 10.69 -28.96
CA PHE A 265 4.09 11.48 -27.80
C PHE A 265 3.25 12.72 -28.15
N LEU A 266 3.54 13.39 -29.27
CA LEU A 266 2.89 14.65 -29.66
C LEU A 266 1.47 14.44 -30.23
N PHE A 267 1.17 13.25 -30.74
CA PHE A 267 -0.11 12.96 -31.39
C PHE A 267 -0.90 11.82 -30.69
N ALA A 268 -0.47 11.44 -29.48
CA ALA A 268 -1.18 10.49 -28.66
C ALA A 268 -2.38 11.13 -27.95
N THR A 269 -3.41 10.33 -27.72
CA THR A 269 -4.47 10.64 -26.76
C THR A 269 -3.95 10.58 -25.32
N GLU A 270 -4.62 11.23 -24.37
CA GLU A 270 -4.25 11.11 -22.95
C GLU A 270 -4.26 9.65 -22.46
N GLU A 271 -5.18 8.84 -22.97
CA GLU A 271 -5.27 7.41 -22.65
C GLU A 271 -4.05 6.62 -23.14
N GLU A 272 -3.57 6.89 -24.36
CA GLU A 272 -2.33 6.32 -24.91
C GLU A 272 -1.08 6.83 -24.15
N LEU A 273 -1.14 8.03 -23.56
CA LEU A 273 -0.09 8.56 -22.66
C LEU A 273 -0.20 8.02 -21.22
N GLY A 274 -1.18 7.16 -20.94
CA GLY A 274 -1.31 6.45 -19.67
C GLY A 274 -2.21 7.12 -18.63
N TYR A 275 -2.99 8.13 -18.99
CA TYR A 275 -4.03 8.70 -18.13
C TYR A 275 -5.33 7.88 -18.21
N ASP A 276 -5.94 7.62 -17.06
CA ASP A 276 -7.18 6.87 -16.94
C ASP A 276 -8.40 7.73 -17.33
N PRO A 277 -9.15 7.37 -18.38
CA PRO A 277 -10.32 8.12 -18.83
C PRO A 277 -11.50 8.08 -17.83
N MET A 278 -11.44 7.18 -16.83
CA MET A 278 -12.47 7.02 -15.81
C MET A 278 -12.20 7.86 -14.56
N VAL A 279 -11.11 8.63 -14.52
CA VAL A 279 -10.75 9.51 -13.40
C VAL A 279 -10.41 10.89 -13.91
N THR A 280 -11.14 11.89 -13.42
CA THR A 280 -10.82 13.29 -13.69
C THR A 280 -10.25 13.94 -12.43
N ARG A 281 -9.36 14.91 -12.62
CA ARG A 281 -8.79 15.71 -11.54
C ARG A 281 -9.29 17.14 -11.68
N ASP A 282 -9.90 17.67 -10.63
CA ASP A 282 -10.42 19.03 -10.65
C ASP A 282 -9.34 20.09 -10.33
N ALA A 283 -9.70 21.37 -10.43
CA ALA A 283 -8.77 22.48 -10.18
C ALA A 283 -8.26 22.57 -8.72
N LYS A 284 -8.95 21.94 -7.76
CA LYS A 284 -8.52 21.85 -6.35
C LYS A 284 -7.57 20.67 -6.14
N GLY A 285 -7.46 19.77 -7.12
CA GLY A 285 -6.69 18.55 -7.05
C GLY A 285 -7.47 17.34 -6.53
N ASP A 286 -8.78 17.48 -6.31
CA ASP A 286 -9.65 16.36 -5.95
C ASP A 286 -9.88 15.47 -7.18
N TYR A 287 -10.06 14.18 -6.95
CA TYR A 287 -10.36 13.22 -8.01
C TYR A 287 -11.84 12.90 -8.06
N ILE A 288 -12.38 12.77 -9.27
CA ILE A 288 -13.73 12.30 -9.53
C ILE A 288 -13.63 10.99 -10.32
N TYR A 289 -14.11 9.91 -9.70
CA TYR A 289 -14.15 8.59 -10.27
C TYR A 289 -15.49 8.34 -10.94
N ARG A 290 -15.47 7.86 -12.18
CA ARG A 290 -16.66 7.36 -12.89
C ARG A 290 -16.71 5.84 -12.74
N ILE A 291 -17.82 5.33 -12.23
CA ILE A 291 -18.11 3.90 -12.10
C ILE A 291 -19.30 3.60 -13.03
N PRO A 292 -19.08 2.90 -14.15
CA PRO A 292 -20.16 2.51 -15.06
C PRO A 292 -21.18 1.62 -14.36
N SER A 293 -22.47 1.82 -14.66
CA SER A 293 -23.51 0.93 -14.17
C SER A 293 -23.40 -0.44 -14.85
N THR A 294 -23.39 -1.51 -14.07
CA THR A 294 -23.31 -2.90 -14.54
C THR A 294 -24.68 -3.55 -14.77
N GLU A 295 -25.78 -2.89 -14.37
CA GLU A 295 -27.13 -3.43 -14.52
C GLU A 295 -27.78 -3.03 -15.86
N GLN A 296 -28.19 -4.03 -16.65
CA GLN A 296 -29.02 -3.84 -17.84
C GLN A 296 -30.37 -3.22 -17.44
N GLY A 297 -30.50 -1.89 -17.52
CA GLY A 297 -31.76 -1.18 -17.34
C GLY A 297 -31.72 0.05 -16.44
N GLN A 298 -30.70 0.21 -15.59
CA GLN A 298 -30.46 1.47 -14.86
C GLN A 298 -29.37 2.28 -15.56
N GLN A 299 -29.80 3.09 -16.53
CA GLN A 299 -28.98 4.10 -17.19
C GLN A 299 -28.62 5.20 -16.19
N ARG A 300 -27.45 5.12 -15.55
CA ARG A 300 -26.58 6.26 -15.26
C ARG A 300 -25.30 5.77 -14.61
N ASP A 301 -24.17 6.15 -15.20
CA ASP A 301 -22.88 6.06 -14.53
C ASP A 301 -22.93 6.82 -13.22
N ARG A 302 -22.24 6.27 -12.21
CA ARG A 302 -22.14 6.90 -10.89
C ARG A 302 -20.80 7.61 -10.79
N PHE A 303 -20.80 8.77 -10.15
CA PHE A 303 -19.61 9.58 -9.99
C PHE A 303 -19.31 9.79 -8.53
N PHE A 304 -18.05 9.61 -8.14
CA PHE A 304 -17.61 9.71 -6.74
C PHE A 304 -16.45 10.68 -6.63
N ARG A 305 -16.66 11.76 -5.88
CA ARG A 305 -15.63 12.77 -5.60
C ARG A 305 -14.88 12.42 -4.32
N THR A 306 -13.56 12.46 -4.36
CA THR A 306 -12.71 12.31 -3.17
C THR A 306 -12.91 13.46 -2.19
N THR A 307 -12.95 13.14 -0.90
CA THR A 307 -13.07 14.13 0.19
C THR A 307 -11.95 14.02 1.21
N ALA A 308 -11.38 12.82 1.38
CA ALA A 308 -10.21 12.58 2.21
C ALA A 308 -9.51 11.28 1.78
N SER A 309 -8.21 11.22 2.01
CA SER A 309 -7.44 9.99 1.89
C SER A 309 -7.58 9.16 3.17
N ILE A 310 -7.90 7.86 3.04
CA ILE A 310 -7.91 6.91 4.16
C ILE A 310 -6.58 6.14 4.17
N ALA A 311 -6.15 5.67 3.00
CA ALA A 311 -4.87 5.01 2.83
C ALA A 311 -4.28 5.33 1.44
N GLU A 312 -3.20 6.10 1.44
CA GLU A 312 -2.36 6.34 0.27
C GLU A 312 -1.03 5.65 0.45
N TYR A 313 -0.83 4.55 -0.28
CA TYR A 313 0.41 3.82 -0.23
C TYR A 313 1.47 4.48 -1.11
N ARG A 314 2.51 5.06 -0.50
CA ARG A 314 3.68 5.59 -1.22
C ARG A 314 4.74 4.50 -1.34
N SER A 315 4.85 3.92 -2.53
CA SER A 315 5.74 2.79 -2.80
C SER A 315 7.01 3.27 -3.50
N ASN A 316 8.16 2.73 -3.11
CA ASN A 316 9.41 2.86 -3.87
C ASN A 316 9.45 1.91 -5.09
N ASN A 317 8.42 1.09 -5.25
CA ASN A 317 8.20 0.20 -6.39
C ASN A 317 6.99 0.70 -7.21
N ILE A 318 7.05 0.57 -8.55
CA ILE A 318 5.94 0.88 -9.47
C ILE A 318 4.97 -0.31 -9.61
N THR A 319 5.48 -1.55 -9.55
CA THR A 319 4.71 -2.77 -9.80
C THR A 319 4.03 -3.31 -8.53
N GLY A 320 2.91 -4.01 -8.70
CA GLY A 320 2.13 -4.60 -7.62
C GLY A 320 0.72 -4.03 -7.51
N ARG A 321 0.09 -4.21 -6.35
CA ARG A 321 -1.33 -3.90 -6.14
C ARG A 321 -1.66 -2.41 -6.10
N MET A 322 -0.74 -1.60 -5.57
CA MET A 322 -0.84 -0.14 -5.51
C MET A 322 -2.21 0.36 -5.02
N ALA A 323 -2.74 -0.27 -3.97
CA ALA A 323 -4.05 0.03 -3.42
C ALA A 323 -4.13 1.46 -2.89
N ARG A 324 -5.22 2.15 -3.23
CA ARG A 324 -5.57 3.48 -2.72
C ARG A 324 -6.99 3.43 -2.17
N VAL A 325 -7.18 4.00 -0.99
CA VAL A 325 -8.49 4.01 -0.31
C VAL A 325 -8.86 5.45 0.03
N TRP A 326 -10.03 5.87 -0.47
CA TRP A 326 -10.54 7.22 -0.36
C TRP A 326 -11.86 7.23 0.40
N LYS A 327 -12.07 8.28 1.19
CA LYS A 327 -13.41 8.70 1.57
C LYS A 327 -14.00 9.52 0.41
N VAL A 328 -15.17 9.13 -0.06
CA VAL A 328 -15.83 9.75 -1.22
C VAL A 328 -17.27 10.15 -0.92
N VAL A 329 -17.80 11.05 -1.75
CA VAL A 329 -19.23 11.38 -1.79
C VAL A 329 -19.74 11.23 -3.22
N GLU A 330 -20.98 10.83 -3.38
CA GLU A 330 -21.59 10.72 -4.70
C GLU A 330 -21.88 12.12 -5.27
N CYS A 331 -21.53 12.31 -6.54
CA CYS A 331 -21.64 13.58 -7.23
C CYS A 331 -22.24 13.40 -8.63
N ASN A 332 -22.56 14.51 -9.28
CA ASN A 332 -22.90 14.52 -10.70
C ASN A 332 -21.60 14.50 -11.56
N PRO A 333 -21.70 14.39 -12.89
CA PRO A 333 -20.52 14.42 -13.78
C PRO A 333 -19.67 15.69 -13.68
N SER A 334 -20.26 16.82 -13.26
CA SER A 334 -19.52 18.08 -13.06
C SER A 334 -18.76 18.14 -11.72
N GLY A 335 -18.87 17.11 -10.87
CA GLY A 335 -18.22 17.06 -9.56
C GLY A 335 -18.98 17.78 -8.44
N ALA A 336 -20.21 18.24 -8.70
CA ALA A 336 -21.09 18.80 -7.68
C ALA A 336 -21.79 17.67 -6.92
N VAL A 337 -21.68 17.69 -5.60
CA VAL A 337 -22.28 16.69 -4.71
C VAL A 337 -23.81 16.68 -4.90
N LEU A 338 -24.42 15.49 -4.98
CA LEU A 338 -25.86 15.36 -5.28
C LEU A 338 -26.74 15.99 -4.19
N SER A 339 -26.32 15.89 -2.93
CA SER A 339 -26.99 16.50 -1.78
C SER A 339 -25.98 16.92 -0.71
N PRO A 340 -26.20 18.02 0.04
CA PRO A 340 -25.39 18.33 1.23
C PRO A 340 -25.44 17.24 2.32
N SER A 341 -26.46 16.39 2.30
CA SER A 341 -26.64 15.27 3.22
C SER A 341 -26.18 13.94 2.62
N GLU A 342 -25.46 13.96 1.51
CA GLU A 342 -24.98 12.73 0.86
C GLU A 342 -24.05 11.98 1.84
N PRO A 343 -24.36 10.71 2.17
CA PRO A 343 -23.53 9.95 3.08
C PRO A 343 -22.14 9.74 2.49
N SER A 344 -21.13 9.84 3.35
CA SER A 344 -19.77 9.46 2.98
C SER A 344 -19.69 7.96 2.69
N ARG A 345 -18.90 7.60 1.68
CA ARG A 345 -18.62 6.23 1.25
C ARG A 345 -17.11 6.00 1.22
N VAL A 346 -16.69 4.76 0.99
CA VAL A 346 -15.28 4.42 0.80
C VAL A 346 -15.08 3.88 -0.61
N LEU A 347 -14.10 4.39 -1.34
CA LEU A 347 -13.68 3.88 -2.64
C LEU A 347 -12.28 3.26 -2.51
N LYS A 348 -12.13 1.99 -2.91
CA LYS A 348 -10.84 1.30 -3.02
C LYS A 348 -10.52 1.11 -4.50
N ASP A 349 -9.35 1.59 -4.93
CA ASP A 349 -8.78 1.43 -6.27
C ASP A 349 -7.52 0.55 -6.17
N VAL A 350 -7.47 -0.57 -6.91
CA VAL A 350 -6.43 -1.59 -6.76
C VAL A 350 -6.12 -2.28 -8.10
N TRP A 351 -4.88 -2.77 -8.25
CA TRP A 351 -4.43 -3.56 -9.39
C TRP A 351 -4.30 -5.04 -9.03
N LEU A 352 -5.29 -5.83 -9.44
CA LEU A 352 -5.32 -7.27 -9.23
C LEU A 352 -4.58 -7.99 -10.36
N GLU A 353 -4.06 -9.18 -10.09
CA GLU A 353 -3.65 -10.08 -11.19
C GLU A 353 -4.87 -10.43 -12.04
N ASP A 354 -4.69 -10.60 -13.35
CA ASP A 354 -5.82 -10.72 -14.28
C ASP A 354 -6.72 -11.93 -13.97
N SER A 355 -6.10 -13.04 -13.55
CA SER A 355 -6.79 -14.27 -13.12
C SER A 355 -7.44 -14.18 -11.74
N ALA A 356 -7.13 -13.16 -10.94
CA ALA A 356 -7.69 -13.02 -9.60
C ALA A 356 -9.17 -12.60 -9.67
N LEU A 357 -9.99 -13.23 -8.82
CA LEU A 357 -11.37 -12.81 -8.61
C LEU A 357 -11.42 -11.46 -7.90
N THR A 358 -12.44 -10.66 -8.20
CA THR A 358 -12.68 -9.38 -7.52
C THR A 358 -13.30 -9.58 -6.13
N GLU A 359 -13.22 -8.57 -5.29
CA GLU A 359 -13.80 -8.61 -3.93
C GLU A 359 -15.32 -8.87 -3.98
N SER A 360 -16.03 -8.25 -4.92
CA SER A 360 -17.46 -8.49 -5.19
C SER A 360 -17.75 -9.93 -5.64
N GLN A 361 -16.94 -10.49 -6.55
CA GLN A 361 -17.09 -11.87 -7.01
C GLN A 361 -16.86 -12.87 -5.88
N ILE A 362 -15.83 -12.65 -5.03
CA ILE A 362 -15.53 -13.51 -3.90
C ILE A 362 -16.64 -13.44 -2.85
N GLN A 363 -17.08 -12.23 -2.47
CA GLN A 363 -18.17 -12.04 -1.51
C GLN A 363 -19.46 -12.72 -1.99
N SER A 364 -19.81 -12.55 -3.27
CA SER A 364 -20.98 -13.18 -3.88
C SER A 364 -20.90 -14.71 -3.84
N GLN A 365 -19.72 -15.29 -4.07
CA GLN A 365 -19.51 -16.74 -3.97
C GLN A 365 -19.62 -17.24 -2.53
N ILE A 366 -19.07 -16.52 -1.55
CA ILE A 366 -19.22 -16.85 -0.12
C ILE A 366 -20.70 -16.86 0.27
N PHE A 367 -21.46 -15.84 -0.11
CA PHE A 367 -22.90 -15.77 0.20
C PHE A 367 -23.71 -16.86 -0.51
N ALA A 368 -23.37 -17.17 -1.77
CA ALA A 368 -24.01 -18.29 -2.47
C ALA A 368 -23.73 -19.63 -1.79
N ASP A 369 -22.51 -19.86 -1.30
CA ASP A 369 -22.13 -21.09 -0.59
C ASP A 369 -22.74 -21.14 0.83
N LEU A 370 -22.87 -20.00 1.53
CA LEU A 370 -23.66 -19.90 2.77
C LEU A 370 -25.12 -20.29 2.54
N LYS A 371 -25.76 -19.74 1.49
CA LYS A 371 -27.15 -20.10 1.14
C LYS A 371 -27.29 -21.58 0.79
N LYS A 372 -26.24 -22.24 0.27
CA LYS A 372 -26.22 -23.70 0.09
C LYS A 372 -26.14 -24.42 1.44
N PHE A 373 -25.19 -24.02 2.28
CA PHE A 373 -25.00 -24.58 3.62
C PHE A 373 -26.27 -24.52 4.46
N PHE A 374 -26.97 -23.38 4.46
CA PHE A 374 -28.19 -23.22 5.25
C PHE A 374 -29.33 -24.16 4.87
N ARG A 375 -29.30 -24.77 3.67
CA ARG A 375 -30.31 -25.78 3.26
C ARG A 375 -30.08 -27.13 3.92
N ASP A 376 -28.85 -27.46 4.33
CA ASP A 376 -28.51 -28.71 5.01
C ASP A 376 -28.48 -28.51 6.53
N LYS A 377 -29.66 -28.57 7.14
CA LYS A 377 -29.82 -28.44 8.60
C LYS A 377 -29.22 -29.61 9.40
N GLN A 378 -28.86 -30.71 8.72
CA GLN A 378 -28.28 -31.90 9.35
C GLN A 378 -26.75 -31.87 9.35
N ASP A 379 -26.13 -30.88 8.69
CA ASP A 379 -24.69 -30.68 8.74
C ASP A 379 -24.25 -30.50 10.21
N ALA A 380 -23.20 -31.23 10.61
CA ALA A 380 -22.68 -31.21 11.97
C ALA A 380 -22.33 -29.79 12.44
N ARG A 381 -21.87 -28.92 11.53
CA ARG A 381 -21.56 -27.52 11.81
C ARG A 381 -22.82 -26.71 12.10
N TYR A 382 -23.92 -27.00 11.39
CA TYR A 382 -25.20 -26.33 11.63
C TYR A 382 -25.70 -26.64 13.04
N LEU A 383 -25.76 -27.93 13.39
CA LEU A 383 -26.19 -28.40 14.71
C LEU A 383 -25.30 -27.83 15.83
N ALA A 384 -23.98 -27.84 15.65
CA ALA A 384 -23.05 -27.33 16.65
C ALA A 384 -23.15 -25.82 16.90
N PHE A 385 -23.53 -25.03 15.89
CA PHE A 385 -23.58 -23.58 15.98
C PHE A 385 -24.98 -23.01 16.25
N GLU A 386 -26.01 -23.86 16.28
CA GLU A 386 -27.37 -23.47 16.68
C GLU A 386 -27.44 -23.11 18.18
N GLU A 387 -26.61 -23.75 19.01
CA GLU A 387 -26.56 -23.48 20.46
C GLU A 387 -25.75 -22.23 20.84
N LEU A 388 -25.05 -21.61 19.89
CA LEU A 388 -24.23 -20.42 20.13
C LEU A 388 -25.06 -19.14 19.96
N HIS A 389 -24.60 -18.03 20.53
CA HIS A 389 -25.20 -16.70 20.28
C HIS A 389 -24.26 -15.78 19.48
N PRO A 390 -24.72 -15.15 18.38
CA PRO A 390 -25.98 -15.44 17.70
C PRO A 390 -25.97 -16.87 17.13
N SER A 391 -27.16 -17.46 17.07
CA SER A 391 -27.34 -18.81 16.52
C SER A 391 -27.22 -18.81 15.01
N ILE A 392 -26.94 -19.96 14.43
CA ILE A 392 -26.82 -20.06 12.97
C ILE A 392 -28.18 -19.79 12.27
N SER A 393 -29.31 -20.18 12.88
CA SER A 393 -30.66 -19.84 12.41
C SER A 393 -30.98 -18.34 12.48
N GLU A 394 -30.54 -17.65 13.54
CA GLU A 394 -30.67 -16.19 13.64
C GLU A 394 -29.89 -15.48 12.54
N LEU A 395 -28.70 -15.98 12.19
CA LEU A 395 -27.87 -15.43 11.14
C LEU A 395 -28.48 -15.65 9.74
N GLU A 396 -29.08 -16.81 9.49
CA GLU A 396 -29.78 -17.13 8.24
C GLU A 396 -31.02 -16.25 8.04
N HIS A 397 -31.81 -16.03 9.09
CA HIS A 397 -33.06 -15.29 9.00
C HIS A 397 -32.84 -13.87 8.48
N GLU A 398 -33.54 -13.52 7.38
CA GLU A 398 -33.43 -12.23 6.68
C GLU A 398 -32.00 -11.90 6.22
N ASP A 399 -31.20 -12.92 5.90
CA ASP A 399 -29.81 -12.75 5.44
C ASP A 399 -28.95 -11.91 6.43
N ARG A 400 -29.24 -11.99 7.74
CA ARG A 400 -28.56 -11.23 8.80
C ARG A 400 -27.05 -11.47 8.87
N TYR A 401 -26.54 -12.55 8.27
CA TYR A 401 -25.10 -12.80 8.12
C TYR A 401 -24.39 -11.75 7.26
N GLU A 402 -25.07 -11.09 6.31
CA GLU A 402 -24.45 -10.09 5.43
C GLU A 402 -23.90 -8.89 6.22
N LYS A 403 -24.50 -8.57 7.38
CA LYS A 403 -24.08 -7.44 8.21
C LYS A 403 -22.67 -7.57 8.77
N TYR A 404 -22.11 -8.79 8.80
CA TYR A 404 -20.75 -9.07 9.29
C TYR A 404 -19.67 -8.84 8.22
N PHE A 405 -20.06 -8.60 6.97
CA PHE A 405 -19.16 -8.28 5.87
C PHE A 405 -19.38 -6.82 5.43
N ILE A 406 -18.33 -6.19 4.90
CA ILE A 406 -18.45 -4.83 4.34
C ILE A 406 -19.38 -4.81 3.14
N LYS A 407 -20.33 -3.86 3.09
CA LYS A 407 -21.32 -3.80 2.01
C LYS A 407 -20.72 -3.18 0.77
N ILE A 408 -20.69 -3.94 -0.31
CA ILE A 408 -20.32 -3.44 -1.64
C ILE A 408 -21.54 -2.78 -2.28
N MET A 409 -21.42 -1.51 -2.67
CA MET A 409 -22.50 -0.78 -3.35
C MET A 409 -22.43 -0.89 -4.87
N THR A 410 -21.21 -0.83 -5.41
CA THR A 410 -20.93 -0.90 -6.84
C THR A 410 -19.44 -1.13 -7.03
N ASP A 411 -19.07 -1.78 -8.12
CA ASP A 411 -17.70 -2.02 -8.49
C ASP A 411 -17.51 -1.97 -10.02
N TYR A 412 -16.25 -1.89 -10.43
CA TYR A 412 -15.88 -1.79 -11.83
C TYR A 412 -14.54 -2.49 -12.08
N GLU A 413 -14.55 -3.40 -13.05
CA GLU A 413 -13.33 -3.97 -13.64
C GLU A 413 -12.88 -3.08 -14.82
N GLY A 414 -11.72 -2.45 -14.65
CA GLY A 414 -11.16 -1.52 -15.61
C GLY A 414 -10.19 -2.15 -16.61
N LYS A 415 -9.29 -1.30 -17.11
CA LYS A 415 -8.27 -1.69 -18.08
C LYS A 415 -7.28 -2.70 -17.52
N ARG A 416 -6.72 -3.48 -18.43
CA ARG A 416 -5.63 -4.42 -18.16
C ARG A 416 -4.31 -3.82 -18.60
N THR A 417 -3.25 -4.08 -17.84
CA THR A 417 -1.88 -3.76 -18.28
C THR A 417 -1.53 -4.54 -19.53
N LYS A 418 -0.68 -3.99 -20.39
CA LYS A 418 -0.13 -4.71 -21.54
C LYS A 418 0.51 -6.03 -21.07
N PRO A 419 0.37 -7.14 -21.81
CA PRO A 419 1.09 -8.37 -21.50
C PRO A 419 2.58 -8.19 -21.79
N LEU A 420 3.41 -8.91 -21.02
CA LEU A 420 4.84 -8.99 -21.28
C LEU A 420 5.06 -9.68 -22.64
N LEU A 421 5.95 -9.15 -23.46
CA LEU A 421 6.32 -9.78 -24.73
C LEU A 421 7.13 -11.07 -24.48
N SER A 422 6.80 -12.13 -25.23
CA SER A 422 7.40 -13.47 -25.08
C SER A 422 8.88 -13.52 -25.41
N ASN A 423 9.36 -12.65 -26.30
CA ASN A 423 10.78 -12.53 -26.68
C ASN A 423 11.57 -11.54 -25.80
N SER A 424 10.96 -11.01 -24.74
CA SER A 424 11.67 -10.12 -23.81
C SER A 424 12.67 -10.88 -22.96
N GLN A 425 13.80 -10.23 -22.66
CA GLN A 425 14.85 -10.78 -21.82
C GLN A 425 14.83 -10.09 -20.46
N ARG A 426 14.99 -10.83 -19.37
CA ARG A 426 15.10 -10.24 -18.04
C ARG A 426 16.34 -9.36 -17.98
N MET A 427 16.14 -8.09 -17.65
CA MET A 427 17.27 -7.19 -17.43
C MET A 427 17.63 -7.18 -15.94
N ARG A 428 18.90 -7.39 -15.65
CA ARG A 428 19.48 -7.33 -14.30
C ARG A 428 20.73 -6.47 -14.35
N LYS A 429 21.06 -5.84 -13.22
CA LYS A 429 22.19 -4.92 -13.03
C LYS A 429 22.05 -3.61 -13.81
N LEU A 430 20.83 -3.10 -13.94
CA LEU A 430 20.58 -1.75 -14.48
C LEU A 430 21.14 -0.66 -13.57
N PHE A 431 21.21 -0.92 -12.26
CA PHE A 431 21.53 0.11 -11.27
C PHE A 431 22.71 -0.23 -10.35
N THR A 432 23.32 -1.41 -10.49
CA THR A 432 24.34 -1.92 -9.55
C THR A 432 25.79 -1.80 -10.02
N THR A 433 26.60 -1.15 -9.18
CA THR A 433 27.99 -1.54 -8.86
C THR A 433 28.00 -1.74 -7.33
N ILE A 434 28.18 -2.97 -6.84
CA ILE A 434 27.62 -3.46 -5.55
C ILE A 434 28.16 -2.76 -4.27
N LYS A 435 27.26 -2.34 -3.36
CA LYS A 435 27.11 -2.78 -1.94
C LYS A 435 25.85 -2.14 -1.32
N PRO A 436 25.01 -2.88 -0.56
CA PRO A 436 23.85 -2.31 0.12
C PRO A 436 24.30 -1.34 1.21
N LEU A 437 23.81 -0.09 1.17
CA LEU A 437 24.04 0.87 2.24
C LEU A 437 23.02 0.62 3.37
N ALA A 438 23.48 0.67 4.62
CA ALA A 438 22.61 0.59 5.79
C ALA A 438 21.63 1.78 5.86
N LEU A 439 20.37 1.47 6.18
CA LEU A 439 19.22 2.38 6.22
C LEU A 439 19.37 3.51 7.27
N PRO A 440 19.02 4.77 6.93
CA PRO A 440 18.58 5.76 7.91
C PRO A 440 17.14 5.48 8.34
N THR A 441 16.93 5.30 9.64
CA THR A 441 15.61 5.22 10.28
C THR A 441 15.16 6.63 10.62
N THR A 442 14.03 7.10 10.06
CA THR A 442 13.03 7.99 10.70
C THR A 442 12.08 8.57 9.65
N ALA A 443 10.78 8.27 9.76
CA ALA A 443 9.67 9.20 9.49
C ALA A 443 8.34 8.60 9.97
N HIS A 444 7.55 9.41 10.69
CA HIS A 444 6.23 9.08 11.21
C HIS A 444 5.14 9.25 10.14
N ARG A 445 4.13 8.36 10.10
CA ARG A 445 2.82 8.64 9.48
C ARG A 445 1.67 7.88 10.15
N GLY A 446 0.55 8.58 10.34
CA GLY A 446 -0.74 8.05 10.75
C GLY A 446 -1.40 7.16 9.69
N GLY A 447 -2.07 6.12 10.16
CA GLY A 447 -2.77 5.09 9.37
C GLY A 447 -2.61 3.72 10.07
N SER A 448 -3.66 2.93 10.19
CA SER A 448 -3.58 1.62 10.87
C SER A 448 -3.03 0.48 10.00
N GLY A 449 -2.75 0.74 8.72
CA GLY A 449 -2.19 -0.28 7.83
C GLY A 449 -0.81 -0.76 8.30
N THR A 450 -0.69 -2.06 8.53
CA THR A 450 0.57 -2.76 8.76
C THR A 450 1.24 -3.05 7.42
N PRO A 451 2.36 -2.39 7.05
CA PRO A 451 3.06 -2.75 5.83
C PRO A 451 3.73 -4.11 6.02
N ARG A 452 3.54 -4.97 5.01
CA ARG A 452 4.28 -6.22 4.89
C ARG A 452 5.78 -5.90 4.79
N PRO A 453 6.67 -6.66 5.45
CA PRO A 453 8.10 -6.60 5.18
C PRO A 453 8.31 -6.76 3.68
N LEU A 454 9.35 -6.11 3.14
CA LEU A 454 9.93 -6.67 1.93
C LEU A 454 10.36 -8.10 2.30
N GLU A 455 10.04 -9.07 1.43
CA GLU A 455 10.85 -10.27 1.36
C GLU A 455 12.30 -9.80 1.38
N SER A 456 13.11 -10.26 2.34
CA SER A 456 14.53 -10.15 2.13
C SER A 456 14.78 -10.97 0.88
N LYS A 457 15.00 -10.28 -0.24
CA LYS A 457 15.66 -10.87 -1.39
C LYS A 457 17.13 -11.01 -1.01
N ASP A 458 17.39 -11.78 0.05
CA ASP A 458 18.72 -12.27 0.32
C ASP A 458 19.04 -13.20 -0.85
N ALA A 459 19.95 -12.73 -1.69
CA ALA A 459 20.47 -13.36 -2.90
C ALA A 459 19.41 -13.78 -3.92
N LEU A 460 19.27 -12.98 -5.00
CA LEU A 460 18.88 -13.44 -6.36
C LEU A 460 18.02 -14.72 -6.35
N ASP A 461 16.79 -14.66 -5.83
CA ASP A 461 15.90 -15.81 -5.87
C ASP A 461 15.79 -16.26 -7.35
N GLU A 462 16.32 -17.45 -7.64
CA GLU A 462 16.45 -18.00 -9.00
C GLU A 462 15.09 -18.36 -9.59
N THR A 463 14.03 -18.26 -8.80
CA THR A 463 12.69 -18.64 -9.22
C THR A 463 12.09 -17.55 -10.13
N PRO A 464 11.71 -17.87 -11.37
CA PRO A 464 11.24 -16.86 -12.32
C PRO A 464 9.98 -16.18 -11.80
N ARG A 465 10.08 -14.88 -11.50
CA ARG A 465 8.88 -14.07 -11.26
C ARG A 465 8.08 -13.97 -12.56
N GLU A 466 6.87 -14.50 -12.54
CA GLU A 466 5.91 -14.35 -13.63
C GLU A 466 5.32 -12.94 -13.63
N PHE A 467 5.53 -12.18 -14.70
CA PHE A 467 4.94 -10.86 -14.89
C PHE A 467 3.54 -10.98 -15.50
N ALA A 468 2.62 -11.59 -14.73
CA ALA A 468 1.24 -11.71 -15.16
C ALA A 468 0.61 -10.31 -15.39
N PRO A 469 -0.22 -10.14 -16.44
CA PRO A 469 -1.01 -8.94 -16.60
C PRO A 469 -1.84 -8.65 -15.34
N ARG A 470 -2.05 -7.37 -15.07
CA ARG A 470 -2.91 -6.90 -13.99
C ARG A 470 -4.13 -6.20 -14.54
N LYS A 471 -5.28 -6.40 -13.91
CA LYS A 471 -6.51 -5.65 -14.15
C LYS A 471 -6.73 -4.63 -13.05
N GLN A 472 -7.18 -3.44 -13.44
CA GLN A 472 -7.63 -2.44 -12.49
C GLN A 472 -9.00 -2.84 -11.93
N TYR A 473 -9.18 -2.70 -10.63
CA TYR A 473 -10.43 -2.98 -9.95
C TYR A 473 -10.78 -1.85 -8.99
N ARG A 474 -12.01 -1.35 -9.08
CA ARG A 474 -12.54 -0.31 -8.21
C ARG A 474 -13.78 -0.80 -7.53
N VAL A 475 -13.87 -0.60 -6.23
CA VAL A 475 -15.03 -0.97 -5.43
C VAL A 475 -15.42 0.16 -4.50
N VAL A 476 -16.72 0.43 -4.41
CA VAL A 476 -17.30 1.43 -3.51
C VAL A 476 -18.08 0.73 -2.42
N PHE A 477 -17.68 0.96 -1.17
CA PHE A 477 -18.33 0.42 0.01
C PHE A 477 -19.33 1.41 0.61
N GLY A 478 -20.40 0.85 1.17
CA GLY A 478 -21.49 1.62 1.77
C GLY A 478 -21.09 2.30 3.08
N GLU A 479 -20.30 1.61 3.90
CA GLU A 479 -19.97 2.04 5.25
C GLU A 479 -18.58 2.69 5.33
N VAL A 480 -18.49 3.79 6.08
CA VAL A 480 -17.20 4.33 6.57
C VAL A 480 -16.97 3.75 7.95
N CYS A 481 -15.92 2.93 8.09
CA CYS A 481 -15.62 2.19 9.31
C CYS A 481 -14.29 2.62 9.93
N GLU A 482 -14.08 2.33 11.21
CA GLU A 482 -12.79 2.43 11.88
C GLU A 482 -12.14 1.04 11.93
N ALA A 483 -10.85 0.92 11.63
CA ALA A 483 -10.15 -0.36 11.77
C ALA A 483 -10.02 -0.74 13.25
N VAL A 484 -10.02 -2.03 13.58
CA VAL A 484 -9.79 -2.52 14.96
C VAL A 484 -8.46 -1.99 15.53
N GLY A 485 -7.46 -1.80 14.68
CA GLY A 485 -6.18 -1.19 15.03
C GLY A 485 -6.25 0.26 15.54
N ASP A 486 -7.35 0.98 15.28
CA ASP A 486 -7.54 2.39 15.65
C ASP A 486 -8.55 2.60 16.80
N LEU A 487 -9.25 1.54 17.24
CA LEU A 487 -10.18 1.62 18.38
C LEU A 487 -9.48 2.03 19.67
N ARG A 488 -10.18 2.76 20.55
CA ARG A 488 -9.56 3.52 21.64
C ARG A 488 -9.47 2.76 22.96
N THR A 489 -10.22 1.68 23.12
CA THR A 489 -10.24 0.91 24.37
C THR A 489 -10.14 -0.60 24.12
N VAL A 490 -9.58 -1.33 25.10
CA VAL A 490 -9.48 -2.80 25.03
C VAL A 490 -10.88 -3.44 24.91
N GLY A 491 -11.89 -2.86 25.58
CA GLY A 491 -13.28 -3.32 25.54
C GLY A 491 -13.87 -3.25 24.13
N GLU A 492 -13.71 -2.13 23.44
CA GLU A 492 -14.19 -1.98 22.05
C GLU A 492 -13.52 -2.97 21.11
N VAL A 493 -12.20 -3.17 21.23
CA VAL A 493 -11.48 -4.17 20.44
C VAL A 493 -12.02 -5.57 20.70
N ALA A 494 -12.21 -5.94 21.97
CA ALA A 494 -12.75 -7.25 22.33
C ALA A 494 -14.16 -7.49 21.77
N ASP A 495 -15.04 -6.48 21.83
CA ASP A 495 -16.40 -6.57 21.31
C ASP A 495 -16.41 -6.80 19.78
N VAL A 496 -15.54 -6.10 19.06
CA VAL A 496 -15.45 -6.22 17.59
C VAL A 496 -14.78 -7.55 17.20
N LEU A 497 -13.72 -7.98 17.89
CA LEU A 497 -13.08 -9.28 17.64
C LEU A 497 -14.02 -10.45 17.95
N SER A 498 -14.84 -10.35 19.00
CA SER A 498 -15.87 -11.35 19.30
C SER A 498 -16.86 -11.50 18.14
N GLN A 499 -17.25 -10.40 17.51
CA GLN A 499 -18.11 -10.44 16.33
C GLN A 499 -17.35 -10.92 15.07
N ALA A 500 -16.06 -10.62 14.94
CA ALA A 500 -15.22 -11.12 13.84
C ALA A 500 -15.14 -12.67 13.85
N VAL A 501 -15.14 -13.30 15.03
CA VAL A 501 -15.26 -14.77 15.16
C VAL A 501 -16.58 -15.29 14.55
N VAL A 502 -17.66 -14.51 14.58
CA VAL A 502 -18.92 -14.84 13.90
C VAL A 502 -18.74 -14.81 12.38
N ALA A 503 -18.07 -13.78 11.84
CA ALA A 503 -17.77 -13.67 10.41
C ALA A 503 -16.90 -14.85 9.93
N LEU A 504 -15.85 -15.21 10.68
CA LEU A 504 -14.99 -16.36 10.37
C LEU A 504 -15.72 -17.69 10.47
N ARG A 505 -16.64 -17.84 11.44
CA ARG A 505 -17.52 -19.00 11.53
C ARG A 505 -18.44 -19.12 10.31
N LEU A 506 -18.98 -18.00 9.82
CA LEU A 506 -19.76 -17.97 8.57
C LEU A 506 -18.90 -18.38 7.36
N MET A 507 -17.68 -17.86 7.23
CA MET A 507 -16.76 -18.30 6.17
C MET A 507 -16.45 -19.80 6.27
N TYR A 508 -16.21 -20.34 7.46
CA TYR A 508 -16.03 -21.76 7.70
C TYR A 508 -17.27 -22.59 7.30
N CYS A 509 -18.48 -22.15 7.64
CA CYS A 509 -19.72 -22.78 7.18
C CYS A 509 -19.82 -22.79 5.65
N ALA A 510 -19.39 -21.72 4.99
CA ALA A 510 -19.32 -21.62 3.54
C ALA A 510 -18.20 -22.48 2.90
N GLY A 511 -17.25 -22.98 3.70
CA GLY A 511 -16.05 -23.69 3.22
C GLY A 511 -14.95 -22.77 2.69
N TRP A 512 -14.86 -21.54 3.21
CA TRP A 512 -13.88 -20.52 2.81
C TRP A 512 -12.94 -20.16 3.96
N VAL A 513 -11.69 -19.85 3.60
CA VAL A 513 -10.68 -19.26 4.49
C VAL A 513 -10.34 -17.85 4.00
N HIS A 514 -10.12 -16.92 4.93
CA HIS A 514 -9.83 -15.52 4.67
C HIS A 514 -8.37 -15.29 4.26
N ARG A 515 -7.43 -15.91 4.99
CA ARG A 515 -5.96 -15.89 4.74
C ARG A 515 -5.20 -14.59 4.98
N ASP A 516 -5.88 -13.47 5.18
CA ASP A 516 -5.22 -12.19 5.52
C ASP A 516 -5.92 -11.43 6.67
N ILE A 517 -6.19 -12.14 7.77
CA ILE A 517 -6.77 -11.52 8.96
C ILE A 517 -5.73 -10.62 9.64
N SER A 518 -6.09 -9.36 9.82
CA SER A 518 -5.24 -8.34 10.43
C SER A 518 -6.08 -7.29 11.16
N SER A 519 -5.44 -6.49 12.02
CA SER A 519 -6.12 -5.38 12.70
C SER A 519 -6.63 -4.29 11.73
N GLY A 520 -6.16 -4.27 10.48
CA GLY A 520 -6.59 -3.34 9.43
C GLY A 520 -7.78 -3.85 8.61
N ASN A 521 -7.99 -5.17 8.54
CA ASN A 521 -9.02 -5.80 7.70
C ASN A 521 -10.30 -6.14 8.48
N ILE A 522 -10.24 -6.07 9.81
CA ILE A 522 -11.42 -6.11 10.68
C ILE A 522 -11.82 -4.67 10.99
N LEU A 523 -13.02 -4.29 10.55
CA LEU A 523 -13.52 -2.93 10.68
C LEU A 523 -14.71 -2.86 11.65
N ALA A 524 -14.89 -1.70 12.26
CA ALA A 524 -15.95 -1.37 13.20
C ALA A 524 -16.80 -0.23 12.63
N HIS A 525 -18.07 -0.51 12.37
CA HIS A 525 -19.06 0.48 11.92
C HIS A 525 -19.95 0.89 13.09
N PRO A 526 -20.15 2.18 13.36
CA PRO A 526 -21.06 2.61 14.42
C PRO A 526 -22.51 2.32 14.02
N SER A 527 -23.22 1.50 14.79
CA SER A 527 -24.62 1.13 14.57
C SER A 527 -25.37 1.16 15.89
N ASP A 528 -26.41 1.99 16.00
CA ASP A 528 -27.31 2.06 17.16
C ASP A 528 -26.60 2.22 18.52
N GLY A 529 -25.50 2.97 18.56
CA GLY A 529 -24.73 3.23 19.78
C GLY A 529 -23.74 2.12 20.16
N ALA A 530 -23.59 1.08 19.34
CA ALA A 530 -22.60 0.02 19.49
C ALA A 530 -21.75 -0.15 18.21
N TRP A 531 -20.65 -0.90 18.32
CA TRP A 531 -19.84 -1.28 17.15
C TRP A 531 -20.41 -2.53 16.49
N GLN A 532 -20.68 -2.46 15.19
CA GLN A 532 -20.96 -3.62 14.33
C GLN A 532 -19.70 -3.95 13.52
N VAL A 533 -19.23 -5.19 13.62
CA VAL A 533 -18.07 -5.62 12.82
C VAL A 533 -18.41 -5.66 11.33
N LYS A 534 -17.41 -5.34 10.51
CA LYS A 534 -17.39 -5.49 9.05
C LYS A 534 -16.07 -6.13 8.65
N LEU A 535 -16.11 -7.40 8.28
CA LEU A 535 -14.96 -8.09 7.68
C LEU A 535 -14.77 -7.59 6.25
N SER A 536 -13.54 -7.25 5.89
CA SER A 536 -13.17 -6.66 4.62
C SER A 536 -11.91 -7.31 4.05
N ASP A 537 -11.58 -6.99 2.80
CA ASP A 537 -10.34 -7.42 2.13
C ASP A 537 -10.30 -8.93 1.81
N LEU A 538 -11.38 -9.39 1.16
CA LEU A 538 -11.57 -10.80 0.78
C LEU A 538 -10.71 -11.24 -0.42
N GLU A 539 -9.83 -10.38 -0.95
CA GLU A 539 -9.06 -10.62 -2.19
C GLU A 539 -8.15 -11.86 -2.13
N TYR A 540 -7.69 -12.22 -0.93
CA TYR A 540 -6.91 -13.44 -0.67
C TYR A 540 -7.73 -14.65 -0.27
N SER A 541 -9.04 -14.48 -0.08
CA SER A 541 -9.90 -15.58 0.36
C SER A 541 -9.99 -16.66 -0.72
N ARG A 542 -10.05 -17.91 -0.26
CA ARG A 542 -10.13 -19.09 -1.13
C ARG A 542 -11.10 -20.10 -0.54
N ARG A 543 -11.71 -20.90 -1.41
CA ARG A 543 -12.36 -22.14 -0.99
C ARG A 543 -11.28 -23.05 -0.42
N PHE A 544 -11.59 -23.64 0.74
CA PHE A 544 -10.73 -24.63 1.34
C PHE A 544 -10.70 -25.89 0.47
N SER A 545 -9.50 -26.32 0.08
CA SER A 545 -9.29 -27.50 -0.78
C SER A 545 -7.98 -28.20 -0.42
N PHE A 546 -7.97 -29.53 -0.57
CA PHE A 546 -6.79 -30.38 -0.46
C PHE A 546 -6.31 -30.91 -1.83
N ASP A 547 -6.94 -30.49 -2.93
CA ASP A 547 -6.63 -30.97 -4.29
C ASP A 547 -5.26 -30.44 -4.75
N LEU A 548 -4.22 -31.25 -4.54
CA LEU A 548 -2.82 -31.00 -4.90
C LEU A 548 -2.60 -30.72 -6.42
N GLU A 549 -3.53 -31.16 -7.27
CA GLU A 549 -3.42 -31.04 -8.73
C GLU A 549 -4.02 -29.74 -9.29
N ARG A 550 -4.86 -29.03 -8.52
CA ARG A 550 -5.50 -27.76 -8.98
C ARG A 550 -4.86 -26.50 -8.40
N ASP A 551 -4.11 -26.61 -7.31
CA ASP A 551 -3.34 -25.52 -6.71
C ASP A 551 -1.84 -25.74 -6.95
N VAL A 552 -1.42 -25.54 -8.21
CA VAL A 552 -0.03 -25.66 -8.64
C VAL A 552 0.83 -24.63 -7.90
N GLY A 553 1.45 -25.07 -6.81
CA GLY A 553 2.78 -24.66 -6.35
C GLY A 553 2.90 -23.27 -5.74
N ARG A 554 3.05 -23.23 -4.40
CA ARG A 554 3.50 -22.11 -3.53
C ARG A 554 2.42 -21.08 -3.16
N ASP A 555 1.70 -21.28 -2.06
CA ASP A 555 1.19 -20.10 -1.33
C ASP A 555 0.86 -20.27 0.18
N PRO A 556 1.85 -20.43 1.07
CA PRO A 556 1.68 -20.16 2.50
C PRO A 556 2.28 -18.81 2.93
N LYS A 557 2.52 -17.83 2.04
CA LYS A 557 3.11 -16.54 2.44
C LYS A 557 2.17 -15.35 2.18
N THR A 558 0.95 -15.45 2.69
CA THR A 558 0.02 -14.33 2.79
C THR A 558 -0.31 -14.05 4.24
N GLY A 559 -0.26 -12.76 4.64
CA GLY A 559 -0.53 -12.33 6.02
C GLY A 559 0.36 -11.17 6.46
N THR A 560 -0.10 -10.41 7.47
CA THR A 560 0.74 -9.47 8.20
C THR A 560 1.60 -10.23 9.21
N PRO A 561 2.96 -10.19 9.20
CA PRO A 561 3.78 -11.05 10.04
C PRO A 561 3.46 -11.02 11.54
N TYR A 562 3.07 -9.85 12.06
CA TYR A 562 2.60 -9.68 13.44
C TYR A 562 1.48 -10.63 13.84
N PHE A 563 0.58 -10.89 12.89
CA PHE A 563 -0.65 -11.66 13.09
C PHE A 563 -0.63 -12.98 12.31
N MET A 564 0.48 -13.28 11.62
CA MET A 564 0.61 -14.49 10.83
C MET A 564 0.54 -15.72 11.75
N PRO A 565 -0.22 -16.75 11.36
CA PRO A 565 -0.34 -17.99 12.12
C PRO A 565 0.98 -18.75 12.19
N HIS A 566 1.18 -19.51 13.25
CA HIS A 566 2.47 -20.05 13.64
C HIS A 566 3.03 -21.03 12.60
N GLU A 567 2.22 -21.97 12.09
CA GLU A 567 2.63 -22.92 11.05
C GLU A 567 2.94 -22.23 9.71
N ILE A 568 2.19 -21.17 9.39
CA ILE A 568 2.31 -20.37 8.17
C ILE A 568 3.62 -19.57 8.21
N LEU A 569 3.88 -18.86 9.31
CA LEU A 569 5.13 -18.12 9.53
C LEU A 569 6.34 -19.05 9.57
N ARG A 570 6.19 -20.25 10.16
CA ARG A 570 7.21 -21.30 10.16
C ARG A 570 7.39 -21.98 8.80
N SER A 571 6.43 -21.81 7.88
CA SER A 571 6.32 -22.50 6.59
C SER A 571 6.37 -24.04 6.71
N ARG A 572 5.90 -24.60 7.83
CA ARG A 572 5.78 -26.05 8.07
C ARG A 572 4.80 -26.33 9.21
N TYR A 573 4.16 -27.50 9.18
CA TYR A 573 3.33 -27.98 10.28
C TYR A 573 4.12 -28.08 11.60
N LEU A 574 3.43 -27.89 12.72
CA LEU A 574 4.00 -28.14 14.03
C LEU A 574 4.32 -29.63 14.19
N LYS A 575 5.52 -29.93 14.71
CA LYS A 575 5.92 -31.30 15.04
C LYS A 575 5.53 -31.59 16.48
N PHE A 576 4.84 -32.71 16.69
CA PHE A 576 4.51 -33.19 18.03
C PHE A 576 5.09 -34.60 18.20
N PRO A 577 5.58 -34.97 19.40
CA PRO A 577 6.07 -36.32 19.64
C PRO A 577 4.92 -37.30 19.43
N THR A 578 5.00 -38.15 18.41
CA THR A 578 4.10 -39.29 18.26
C THR A 578 4.49 -40.29 19.35
N SER A 579 3.66 -40.46 20.37
CA SER A 579 3.85 -41.51 21.37
C SER A 579 3.54 -42.88 20.75
N THR A 580 4.42 -43.37 19.88
CA THR A 580 4.57 -44.81 19.67
C THR A 580 5.45 -45.31 20.80
N LEU A 581 4.92 -46.18 21.66
CA LEU A 581 5.76 -46.92 22.61
C LEU A 581 6.92 -47.55 21.81
N PRO A 582 8.18 -47.47 22.28
CA PRO A 582 9.27 -48.17 21.62
C PRO A 582 8.92 -49.65 21.58
N ASP A 583 8.89 -50.26 20.40
CA ASP A 583 8.80 -51.71 20.26
C ASP A 583 10.00 -52.29 21.00
N THR A 584 9.76 -53.01 22.10
CA THR A 584 10.82 -53.54 22.96
C THR A 584 11.46 -54.82 22.40
N THR A 585 11.23 -55.14 21.13
CA THR A 585 11.90 -56.24 20.43
C THR A 585 13.10 -55.68 19.66
N PHE A 586 14.28 -55.79 20.27
CA PHE A 586 15.54 -55.53 19.58
C PHE A 586 15.92 -56.77 18.76
N ASP A 587 15.87 -56.68 17.43
CA ASP A 587 16.45 -57.67 16.52
C ASP A 587 17.76 -57.13 15.94
N LEU A 588 18.67 -58.01 15.53
CA LEU A 588 19.98 -57.66 14.97
C LEU A 588 19.86 -56.87 13.64
N ASP A 589 18.73 -57.02 12.95
CA ASP A 589 18.39 -56.27 11.73
C ASP A 589 18.05 -54.79 12.00
N THR A 590 17.78 -54.39 13.25
CA THR A 590 17.48 -52.98 13.61
C THR A 590 18.71 -52.05 13.56
N PHE A 591 19.91 -52.61 13.36
CA PHE A 591 21.18 -51.86 13.25
C PHE A 591 21.72 -51.77 11.81
N GLN A 592 20.96 -52.23 10.82
CA GLN A 592 21.26 -51.93 9.42
C GLN A 592 20.60 -50.59 9.08
N ASP A 593 21.40 -49.62 8.61
CA ASP A 593 20.94 -48.33 8.09
C ASP A 593 20.06 -48.54 6.85
N THR A 594 18.81 -48.93 7.05
CA THR A 594 17.76 -48.68 6.08
C THR A 594 17.09 -47.39 6.52
N GLU A 595 17.43 -46.28 5.86
CA GLU A 595 16.61 -45.07 5.93
C GLU A 595 15.17 -45.48 5.61
N ASP A 596 14.30 -45.48 6.61
CA ASP A 596 12.86 -45.58 6.38
C ASP A 596 12.50 -44.50 5.35
N PRO A 597 11.85 -44.85 4.23
CA PRO A 597 11.50 -43.86 3.21
C PRO A 597 10.69 -42.76 3.89
N ALA A 598 11.23 -41.54 3.91
CA ALA A 598 10.62 -40.40 4.56
C ALA A 598 9.15 -40.30 4.08
N ALA A 599 8.22 -40.46 5.01
CA ALA A 599 6.80 -40.36 4.70
C ALA A 599 6.56 -39.06 3.91
N PRO A 600 5.81 -39.10 2.79
CA PRO A 600 5.63 -37.94 1.93
C PRO A 600 5.12 -36.77 2.77
N GLN A 601 5.96 -35.73 2.90
CA GLN A 601 5.57 -34.52 3.64
C GLN A 601 4.45 -33.85 2.87
N MET A 602 3.22 -33.97 3.37
CA MET A 602 2.09 -33.23 2.82
C MET A 602 2.40 -31.73 2.80
N PRO A 603 2.09 -31.02 1.71
CA PRO A 603 2.31 -29.58 1.68
C PRO A 603 1.47 -28.88 2.74
N LEU A 604 2.01 -27.79 3.27
CA LEU A 604 1.31 -26.94 4.25
C LEU A 604 0.10 -26.28 3.57
N VAL A 605 -1.10 -26.59 4.05
CA VAL A 605 -2.36 -26.02 3.57
C VAL A 605 -2.90 -25.05 4.61
N TYR A 606 -3.23 -23.83 4.16
CA TYR A 606 -3.88 -22.84 5.03
C TYR A 606 -5.32 -23.28 5.36
N ASN A 607 -5.70 -23.27 6.63
CA ASN A 607 -6.96 -23.83 7.14
C ASN A 607 -7.72 -22.86 8.06
N PHE A 608 -8.90 -23.27 8.52
CA PHE A 608 -9.81 -22.42 9.31
C PHE A 608 -9.24 -21.99 10.67
N GLN A 609 -8.39 -22.82 11.29
CA GLN A 609 -7.75 -22.47 12.55
C GLN A 609 -6.74 -21.34 12.37
N HIS A 610 -6.06 -21.26 11.23
CA HIS A 610 -5.08 -20.20 10.94
C HIS A 610 -5.73 -18.80 11.00
N ASP A 611 -6.96 -18.63 10.47
CA ASP A 611 -7.67 -17.35 10.57
C ASP A 611 -8.04 -16.99 12.03
N LEU A 612 -8.43 -17.98 12.82
CA LEU A 612 -8.73 -17.77 14.25
C LEU A 612 -7.47 -17.46 15.07
N GLU A 613 -6.34 -18.12 14.78
CA GLU A 613 -5.07 -17.83 15.45
C GLU A 613 -4.67 -16.35 15.27
N SER A 614 -4.94 -15.79 14.09
CA SER A 614 -4.71 -14.37 13.81
C SER A 614 -5.51 -13.45 14.75
N ILE A 615 -6.75 -13.81 15.10
CA ILE A 615 -7.57 -13.08 16.09
C ILE A 615 -6.90 -13.08 17.47
N TRP A 616 -6.35 -14.23 17.89
CA TRP A 616 -5.65 -14.35 19.16
C TRP A 616 -4.40 -13.46 19.19
N TRP A 617 -3.63 -13.43 18.10
CA TRP A 617 -2.46 -12.54 17.98
C TRP A 617 -2.84 -11.05 18.00
N ILE A 618 -3.93 -10.66 17.35
CA ILE A 618 -4.43 -9.27 17.38
C ILE A 618 -4.83 -8.86 18.81
N PHE A 619 -5.51 -9.74 19.53
CA PHE A 619 -5.91 -9.44 20.91
C PHE A 619 -4.71 -9.37 21.85
N LEU A 620 -3.76 -10.31 21.73
CA LEU A 620 -2.52 -10.30 22.49
C LEU A 620 -1.69 -9.04 22.22
N TRP A 621 -1.54 -8.64 20.96
CA TRP A 621 -0.90 -7.39 20.56
C TRP A 621 -1.59 -6.18 21.20
N THR A 622 -2.92 -6.18 21.24
CA THR A 622 -3.71 -5.07 21.80
C THR A 622 -3.43 -4.89 23.29
N ILE A 623 -3.43 -5.96 24.08
CA ILE A 623 -3.25 -5.86 25.53
C ILE A 623 -1.78 -5.75 25.96
N THR A 624 -0.82 -5.95 25.04
CA THR A 624 0.62 -5.86 25.34
C THR A 624 1.25 -4.59 24.76
N CYS A 625 1.12 -4.38 23.45
CA CYS A 625 1.84 -3.33 22.73
C CYS A 625 1.03 -2.04 22.56
N ARG A 626 -0.31 -2.09 22.69
CA ARG A 626 -1.16 -0.91 22.55
C ARG A 626 -1.59 -0.31 23.89
N VAL A 627 -1.11 -0.81 25.01
CA VAL A 627 -1.35 -0.22 26.33
C VAL A 627 -0.13 0.59 26.75
N SER A 628 -0.33 1.74 27.39
CA SER A 628 0.76 2.57 27.90
C SER A 628 1.35 1.98 29.19
N HIS A 629 1.98 0.81 29.09
CA HIS A 629 2.55 0.06 30.21
C HIS A 629 3.88 -0.59 29.78
N PRO A 630 5.04 -0.08 30.26
CA PRO A 630 6.35 -0.53 29.77
C PRO A 630 6.61 -2.04 29.87
N PRO A 631 6.28 -2.74 30.99
CA PRO A 631 6.45 -4.19 31.06
C PRO A 631 5.68 -4.96 29.98
N SER A 632 4.46 -4.50 29.67
CA SER A 632 3.63 -5.09 28.62
C SER A 632 4.25 -4.91 27.22
N ILE A 633 4.75 -3.70 26.96
CA ILE A 633 5.34 -3.33 25.67
C ILE A 633 6.62 -4.11 25.42
N VAL A 634 7.52 -4.20 26.42
CA VAL A 634 8.77 -4.97 26.31
C VAL A 634 8.50 -6.43 26.00
N PHE A 635 7.52 -7.03 26.71
CA PHE A 635 7.10 -8.40 26.45
C PHE A 635 6.58 -8.57 25.01
N GLY A 636 5.70 -7.69 24.56
CA GLY A 636 5.13 -7.76 23.22
C GLY A 636 6.15 -7.51 22.10
N GLN A 637 7.10 -6.58 22.26
CA GLN A 637 8.14 -6.29 21.27
C GLN A 637 9.03 -7.51 20.96
N GLY A 638 9.24 -8.40 21.93
CA GLY A 638 9.95 -9.65 21.71
C GLY A 638 9.20 -10.59 20.76
N ILE A 639 7.87 -10.64 20.86
CA ILE A 639 7.00 -11.55 20.09
C ILE A 639 6.72 -11.00 18.69
N PHE A 640 6.42 -9.71 18.62
CA PHE A 640 5.82 -9.07 17.47
C PHE A 640 6.87 -8.34 16.64
N LYS A 641 7.56 -9.09 15.78
CA LYS A 641 8.59 -8.59 14.87
C LYS A 641 8.03 -8.57 13.44
N ASN A 642 8.38 -7.53 12.67
CA ASN A 642 8.00 -7.47 11.27
C ASN A 642 8.98 -8.23 10.37
N THR A 643 9.10 -9.53 10.61
CA THR A 643 9.99 -10.46 9.90
C THR A 643 9.20 -11.67 9.47
N MET A 644 9.54 -12.25 8.31
CA MET A 644 8.98 -13.54 7.89
C MET A 644 9.64 -14.72 8.63
N ASP A 645 10.64 -14.44 9.46
CA ASP A 645 11.30 -15.42 10.32
C ASP A 645 10.59 -15.54 11.67
N LEU A 646 10.32 -16.77 12.06
CA LEU A 646 9.76 -17.10 13.36
C LEU A 646 10.83 -16.95 14.46
N SER A 647 10.66 -15.97 15.34
CA SER A 647 11.57 -15.75 16.47
C SER A 647 11.39 -16.77 17.59
N SER A 648 12.43 -16.96 18.42
CA SER A 648 12.39 -17.76 19.64
C SER A 648 11.29 -17.30 20.59
N GLU A 649 11.13 -15.99 20.77
CA GLU A 649 10.12 -15.43 21.66
C GLU A 649 8.70 -15.67 21.13
N ARG A 650 8.49 -15.53 19.81
CA ARG A 650 7.20 -15.83 19.16
C ARG A 650 6.83 -17.31 19.31
N SER A 651 7.81 -18.19 19.15
CA SER A 651 7.62 -19.64 19.31
C SER A 651 7.35 -20.03 20.75
N ALA A 652 8.14 -19.55 21.72
CA ALA A 652 7.87 -19.79 23.14
C ALA A 652 6.48 -19.27 23.56
N CYS A 653 6.06 -18.10 23.05
CA CYS A 653 4.74 -17.55 23.36
C CYS A 653 3.58 -18.43 22.86
N PHE A 654 3.76 -19.15 21.76
CA PHE A 654 2.70 -20.01 21.22
C PHE A 654 2.77 -21.44 21.78
N GLU A 655 3.96 -21.99 21.97
CA GLU A 655 4.18 -23.39 22.34
C GLU A 655 4.18 -23.57 23.87
N ASP A 656 4.74 -22.64 24.63
CA ASP A 656 4.88 -22.72 26.10
C ASP A 656 3.76 -22.02 26.87
N SER A 657 3.70 -22.24 28.19
CA SER A 657 2.70 -21.58 29.02
C SER A 657 3.00 -20.09 29.19
N ILE A 658 2.00 -19.25 28.90
CA ILE A 658 2.12 -17.79 28.98
C ILE A 658 1.55 -17.20 30.27
N THR A 659 1.00 -18.03 31.17
CA THR A 659 0.25 -17.55 32.35
C THR A 659 1.10 -16.65 33.25
N THR A 660 2.28 -17.10 33.64
CA THR A 660 3.16 -16.37 34.56
C THR A 660 3.66 -15.09 33.90
N SER A 661 4.17 -15.20 32.67
CA SER A 661 4.70 -14.06 31.91
C SER A 661 3.66 -12.97 31.68
N LEU A 662 2.41 -13.35 31.35
CA LEU A 662 1.34 -12.37 31.18
C LEU A 662 0.88 -11.75 32.50
N ARG A 663 0.80 -12.53 33.59
CA ARG A 663 0.43 -11.96 34.90
C ARG A 663 1.45 -10.95 35.42
N THR A 664 2.72 -11.11 35.09
CA THR A 664 3.77 -10.19 35.53
C THR A 664 3.92 -8.98 34.61
N CYS A 665 3.58 -9.12 33.32
CA CYS A 665 3.80 -8.04 32.35
C CYS A 665 2.55 -7.20 32.06
N LEU A 666 1.33 -7.71 32.26
CA LEU A 666 0.10 -6.97 31.94
C LEU A 666 -0.22 -5.87 32.96
N LEU A 667 -0.88 -4.81 32.50
CA LEU A 667 -1.40 -3.76 33.37
C LEU A 667 -2.44 -4.36 34.36
N PRO A 668 -2.54 -3.90 35.63
CA PRO A 668 -3.36 -4.56 36.66
C PRO A 668 -4.81 -4.91 36.29
N PRO A 669 -5.58 -4.06 35.58
CA PRO A 669 -6.93 -4.42 35.13
C PRO A 669 -6.95 -5.64 34.18
N LEU A 670 -5.88 -5.82 33.40
CA LEU A 670 -5.75 -6.83 32.35
C LEU A 670 -5.15 -8.15 32.85
N GLU A 671 -4.53 -8.20 34.04
CA GLU A 671 -3.87 -9.40 34.56
C GLU A 671 -4.76 -10.64 34.56
N ARG A 672 -6.07 -10.46 34.83
CA ARG A 672 -7.06 -11.56 34.84
C ARG A 672 -7.32 -12.16 33.46
N LEU A 673 -6.93 -11.50 32.38
CA LEU A 673 -7.03 -12.02 31.00
C LEU A 673 -5.98 -13.10 30.70
N ALA A 674 -4.91 -13.21 31.49
CA ALA A 674 -3.83 -14.18 31.27
C ALA A 674 -4.34 -15.64 31.27
N ALA A 675 -5.23 -15.99 32.21
CA ALA A 675 -5.72 -17.38 32.34
C ALA A 675 -6.70 -17.79 31.21
N PRO A 676 -7.68 -16.96 30.80
CA PRO A 676 -8.46 -17.20 29.58
C PRO A 676 -7.60 -17.31 28.32
N LEU A 677 -6.59 -16.44 28.16
CA LEU A 677 -5.69 -16.47 27.00
C LEU A 677 -4.85 -17.75 26.91
N GLU A 678 -4.28 -18.19 28.03
CA GLU A 678 -3.56 -19.48 28.10
C GLU A 678 -4.49 -20.66 27.76
N ARG A 679 -5.74 -20.64 28.24
CA ARG A 679 -6.71 -21.69 27.91
C ARG A 679 -6.99 -21.75 26.41
N LEU A 680 -7.16 -20.60 25.76
CA LEU A 680 -7.37 -20.53 24.32
C LEU A 680 -6.12 -20.96 23.53
N ARG A 681 -4.92 -20.54 23.96
CA ARG A 681 -3.64 -20.99 23.39
C ARG A 681 -3.51 -22.52 23.41
N ARG A 682 -3.78 -23.14 24.57
CA ARG A 682 -3.78 -24.61 24.69
C ARG A 682 -4.82 -25.28 23.78
N ALA A 683 -6.00 -24.68 23.62
CA ALA A 683 -7.00 -25.20 22.70
C ALA A 683 -6.49 -25.19 21.24
N MET A 684 -5.83 -24.11 20.81
CA MET A 684 -5.21 -24.04 19.47
C MET A 684 -4.08 -25.07 19.30
N VAL A 685 -3.16 -25.18 20.26
CA VAL A 685 -2.07 -26.17 20.21
C VAL A 685 -2.64 -27.59 20.16
N ASN A 686 -3.63 -27.91 21.00
CA ASN A 686 -4.27 -29.22 21.00
C ASN A 686 -5.00 -29.53 19.68
N ALA A 687 -5.61 -28.54 19.05
CA ALA A 687 -6.23 -28.70 17.74
C ALA A 687 -5.18 -28.98 16.65
N TYR A 688 -4.03 -28.29 16.66
CA TYR A 688 -2.90 -28.66 15.79
C TYR A 688 -2.39 -30.08 16.05
N MET A 689 -2.25 -30.47 17.32
CA MET A 689 -1.87 -31.84 17.69
C MET A 689 -2.86 -32.87 17.18
N HIS A 690 -4.16 -32.60 17.30
CA HIS A 690 -5.22 -33.50 16.84
C HIS A 690 -5.13 -33.72 15.33
N HIS A 691 -5.04 -32.64 14.56
CA HIS A 691 -4.94 -32.73 13.09
C HIS A 691 -3.64 -33.40 12.64
N HIS A 692 -2.53 -33.12 13.33
CA HIS A 692 -1.26 -33.77 13.04
C HIS A 692 -1.30 -35.27 13.33
N LYS A 693 -1.85 -35.67 14.48
CA LYS A 693 -1.94 -37.08 14.90
C LYS A 693 -2.86 -37.90 14.01
N ASN A 694 -4.01 -37.33 13.63
CA ASN A 694 -5.04 -38.05 12.86
C ASN A 694 -4.89 -37.88 11.35
N GLN A 695 -3.98 -37.01 10.92
CA GLN A 695 -3.81 -36.60 9.53
C GLN A 695 -5.12 -36.13 8.87
N ASP A 696 -6.02 -35.52 9.64
CA ASP A 696 -7.41 -35.24 9.23
C ASP A 696 -7.63 -33.77 8.85
N TRP A 697 -6.61 -33.06 8.37
CA TRP A 697 -6.73 -31.63 8.05
C TRP A 697 -7.85 -31.31 7.04
N SER A 698 -8.26 -32.27 6.19
CA SER A 698 -9.36 -32.13 5.23
C SER A 698 -10.76 -32.29 5.84
N ASN A 699 -10.86 -32.81 7.07
CA ASN A 699 -12.12 -33.02 7.76
C ASN A 699 -12.68 -31.70 8.28
N LEU A 700 -13.70 -31.16 7.62
CA LEU A 700 -14.33 -29.90 8.03
C LEU A 700 -14.84 -29.98 9.48
N SER A 701 -15.45 -31.09 9.90
CA SER A 701 -16.10 -31.21 11.21
C SER A 701 -15.13 -31.14 12.39
N SER A 702 -13.84 -31.49 12.22
CA SER A 702 -12.88 -31.41 13.33
C SER A 702 -12.52 -29.97 13.72
N TYR A 703 -12.78 -28.98 12.85
CA TYR A 703 -12.60 -27.55 13.17
C TYR A 703 -13.74 -26.93 14.00
N ILE A 704 -14.87 -27.62 14.22
CA ILE A 704 -15.99 -27.11 15.05
C ILE A 704 -15.50 -26.75 16.45
N HIS A 705 -14.67 -27.60 17.05
CA HIS A 705 -14.19 -27.43 18.41
C HIS A 705 -13.40 -26.14 18.61
N ILE A 706 -12.55 -25.76 17.64
CA ILE A 706 -11.75 -24.54 17.77
C ILE A 706 -12.60 -23.27 17.63
N HIS A 707 -13.61 -23.27 16.74
CA HIS A 707 -14.58 -22.17 16.67
C HIS A 707 -15.36 -22.01 17.99
N ASN A 708 -15.81 -23.11 18.59
CA ASN A 708 -16.47 -23.08 19.89
C ASN A 708 -15.55 -22.54 21.00
N ALA A 709 -14.28 -22.93 21.01
CA ALA A 709 -13.30 -22.43 21.98
C ALA A 709 -13.14 -20.90 21.90
N PHE A 710 -13.10 -20.32 20.68
CA PHE A 710 -13.07 -18.87 20.50
C PHE A 710 -14.36 -18.18 20.96
N HIS A 711 -15.53 -18.76 20.65
CA HIS A 711 -16.81 -18.23 21.14
C HIS A 711 -16.85 -18.17 22.68
N PHE A 712 -16.53 -19.29 23.34
CA PHE A 712 -16.54 -19.36 24.81
C PHE A 712 -15.44 -18.49 25.45
N PHE A 713 -14.30 -18.31 24.78
CA PHE A 713 -13.27 -17.37 25.24
C PHE A 713 -13.82 -15.94 25.34
N PHE A 714 -14.43 -15.42 24.27
CA PHE A 714 -14.98 -14.06 24.27
C PHE A 714 -16.14 -13.91 25.25
N LEU A 715 -17.01 -14.93 25.35
CA LEU A 715 -18.07 -14.96 26.36
C LEU A 715 -17.50 -14.87 27.79
N ALA A 716 -16.46 -15.68 28.09
CA ALA A 716 -15.85 -15.74 29.42
C ALA A 716 -15.16 -14.43 29.82
N ILE A 717 -14.40 -13.80 28.91
CA ILE A 717 -13.77 -12.50 29.22
C ILE A 717 -14.83 -11.39 29.33
N GLY A 718 -15.92 -11.48 28.55
CA GLY A 718 -17.06 -10.56 28.56
C GLY A 718 -17.71 -10.42 29.94
N LEU A 719 -17.78 -11.50 30.72
CA LEU A 719 -18.30 -11.48 32.11
C LEU A 719 -17.52 -10.53 33.04
N SER A 720 -16.27 -10.23 32.70
CA SER A 720 -15.39 -9.37 33.49
C SER A 720 -15.07 -8.04 32.80
N ARG A 721 -15.73 -7.74 31.66
CA ARG A 721 -15.45 -6.58 30.80
C ARG A 721 -15.49 -5.26 31.56
N ALA A 722 -16.36 -5.11 32.56
CA ALA A 722 -16.43 -3.89 33.37
C ALA A 722 -15.10 -3.55 34.09
N ASN A 723 -14.26 -4.55 34.37
CA ASN A 723 -13.01 -4.36 35.10
C ASN A 723 -11.88 -3.83 34.22
N TRP A 724 -11.85 -4.19 32.93
CA TRP A 724 -10.72 -3.92 32.04
C TRP A 724 -11.10 -3.23 30.72
N GLY A 725 -12.37 -3.23 30.36
CA GLY A 725 -12.86 -2.74 29.07
C GLY A 725 -12.58 -1.25 28.85
N GLY A 726 -12.54 -0.46 29.92
CA GLY A 726 -12.20 0.97 29.87
C GLY A 726 -10.69 1.26 29.75
N THR A 727 -9.83 0.24 29.67
CA THR A 727 -8.39 0.45 29.51
C THR A 727 -8.11 1.14 28.18
N ALA A 728 -7.53 2.34 28.24
CA ALA A 728 -7.21 3.14 27.08
C ALA A 728 -6.07 2.52 26.26
N LEU A 729 -6.20 2.61 24.94
CA LEU A 729 -5.22 2.15 23.97
C LEU A 729 -4.49 3.35 23.37
N VAL A 730 -3.19 3.19 23.19
CA VAL A 730 -2.38 4.08 22.37
C VAL A 730 -2.80 3.85 20.91
N THR A 731 -3.25 4.91 20.25
CA THR A 731 -3.65 4.90 18.84
C THR A 731 -2.65 5.69 18.01
N SER A 732 -2.65 5.46 16.70
CA SER A 732 -1.74 6.12 15.76
C SER A 732 -1.88 7.66 15.73
N HIS A 733 -2.94 8.21 16.34
CA HIS A 733 -3.26 9.63 16.39
C HIS A 733 -2.98 10.31 17.75
N GLN A 734 -2.57 9.57 18.79
CA GLN A 734 -2.20 10.12 20.08
C GLN A 734 -0.96 9.41 20.64
N PRO A 735 0.26 9.90 20.34
CA PRO A 735 1.44 9.50 21.09
C PRO A 735 1.33 10.00 22.55
N VAL A 736 1.94 9.22 23.46
CA VAL A 736 1.78 9.25 24.93
C VAL A 736 2.10 10.60 25.58
N ALA A 737 2.72 11.54 24.86
CA ALA A 737 3.07 12.87 25.34
C ALA A 737 1.87 13.76 25.76
N SER A 738 0.63 13.39 25.44
CA SER A 738 -0.56 14.21 25.72
C SER A 738 -1.35 13.83 26.99
N ILE A 739 -0.95 12.80 27.73
CA ILE A 739 -1.69 12.30 28.92
C ILE A 739 -1.01 12.70 30.25
N ALA A 740 0.16 13.33 30.21
CA ALA A 740 0.93 13.70 31.40
C ALA A 740 0.76 15.17 31.84
N GLU A 741 -0.46 15.70 31.92
CA GLU A 741 -0.74 16.95 32.67
C GLU A 741 -2.10 16.93 33.37
N VAL A 742 -2.38 15.89 34.17
CA VAL A 742 -3.35 16.04 35.28
C VAL A 742 -2.85 15.22 36.46
N GLY A 743 -2.07 15.85 37.33
CA GLY A 743 -1.66 15.24 38.60
C GLY A 743 -0.24 15.60 39.03
N SER A 744 0.04 16.88 39.25
CA SER A 744 1.17 17.29 40.07
C SER A 744 0.65 18.06 41.28
N THR A 745 0.80 17.43 42.43
CA THR A 745 0.58 17.94 43.77
C THR A 745 1.62 19.01 44.11
N ALA A 746 1.19 20.25 44.35
CA ALA A 746 1.92 21.21 45.17
C ALA A 746 0.92 22.24 45.72
N ASP A 747 0.63 22.15 47.02
CA ASP A 747 0.46 23.28 47.96
C ASP A 747 -0.29 22.80 49.22
N LEU A 748 0.42 22.01 50.03
CA LEU A 748 0.17 21.92 51.46
C LEU A 748 1.04 22.98 52.13
N ASN A 749 0.48 24.16 52.39
CA ASN A 749 0.79 25.03 53.55
C ASN A 749 -0.02 26.33 53.44
N ASN A 750 -1.22 26.34 54.02
CA ASN A 750 -1.63 27.46 54.88
C ASN A 750 -2.85 27.08 55.71
N VAL A 751 -2.62 27.03 57.02
CA VAL A 751 -3.63 27.02 58.06
C VAL A 751 -4.05 28.47 58.27
N GLU A 752 -5.32 28.82 58.04
CA GLU A 752 -6.18 29.48 59.04
C GLU A 752 -7.54 29.93 58.48
N GLN A 753 -8.54 29.75 59.34
CA GLN A 753 -9.82 30.47 59.45
C GLN A 753 -11.01 30.10 58.54
N VAL A 754 -11.88 29.30 59.15
CA VAL A 754 -13.32 29.16 58.90
C VAL A 754 -14.01 30.50 59.19
N PRO A 755 -15.02 30.90 58.39
CA PRO A 755 -16.37 30.93 58.95
C PRO A 755 -17.44 30.27 58.07
N ASN A 756 -18.28 29.50 58.75
CA ASN A 756 -19.62 29.05 58.38
C ASN A 756 -20.50 30.20 57.82
N ILE A 757 -21.48 29.88 56.95
CA ILE A 757 -22.90 30.29 57.01
C ILE A 757 -23.70 29.81 55.76
N SER A 758 -24.70 28.95 56.03
CA SER A 758 -26.04 28.72 55.42
C SER A 758 -26.35 28.80 53.90
N ASN A 759 -26.84 27.67 53.37
CA ASN A 759 -28.12 27.39 52.64
C ASN A 759 -29.10 28.57 52.27
N PRO A 760 -30.11 28.39 51.38
CA PRO A 760 -30.09 28.11 49.93
C PRO A 760 -31.13 28.97 49.13
N THR A 761 -30.87 29.49 47.91
CA THR A 761 -31.99 30.04 47.10
C THR A 761 -31.84 29.95 45.56
N ARG A 762 -32.76 29.16 45.01
CA ARG A 762 -33.44 29.18 43.69
C ARG A 762 -33.31 30.49 42.86
N ARG A 763 -32.92 30.38 41.57
CA ARG A 763 -33.63 30.97 40.40
C ARG A 763 -33.07 30.50 39.05
N LYS A 764 -33.94 30.58 38.04
CA LYS A 764 -34.02 29.92 36.71
C LYS A 764 -33.11 30.56 35.61
N PRO A 765 -33.06 30.00 34.37
CA PRO A 765 -31.89 30.01 33.49
C PRO A 765 -31.86 31.18 32.48
N SER A 766 -30.65 31.50 31.97
CA SER A 766 -30.47 32.43 30.84
C SER A 766 -29.69 31.80 29.69
N ARG A 767 -30.33 31.82 28.51
CA ARG A 767 -29.76 31.61 27.17
C ARG A 767 -28.45 32.40 26.97
N ARG A 768 -27.47 31.82 26.28
CA ARG A 768 -26.55 32.57 25.42
C ARG A 768 -26.27 31.85 24.10
N LYS A 769 -26.42 32.63 23.03
CA LYS A 769 -26.15 32.33 21.63
C LYS A 769 -24.66 32.54 21.33
N ARG A 770 -24.15 31.70 20.43
CA ARG A 770 -23.19 31.91 19.32
C ARG A 770 -22.65 33.34 19.13
N THR A 771 -21.32 33.45 19.02
CA THR A 771 -20.61 34.50 18.26
C THR A 771 -19.33 33.92 17.64
N LEU A 772 -19.14 34.24 16.35
CA LEU A 772 -17.92 34.12 15.54
C LEU A 772 -16.83 35.10 16.04
N PRO A 773 -15.58 34.96 15.58
CA PRO A 773 -14.71 36.11 15.34
C PRO A 773 -14.42 36.31 13.84
N ARG A 774 -14.37 37.58 13.44
CA ARG A 774 -13.89 38.12 12.15
C ARG A 774 -12.51 38.75 12.37
N ASP A 775 -11.78 38.85 11.25
CA ASP A 775 -10.52 39.55 11.02
C ASP A 775 -10.52 41.04 11.43
N ASP A 776 -9.31 41.59 11.64
CA ASP A 776 -8.83 42.86 11.06
C ASP A 776 -7.34 43.10 11.46
N ASP A 777 -6.45 43.32 10.48
CA ASP A 777 -5.79 44.63 10.23
C ASP A 777 -4.51 44.51 9.36
N ASP A 778 -4.60 45.12 8.18
CA ASP A 778 -3.50 45.46 7.26
C ASP A 778 -3.00 46.89 7.54
N TYR A 779 -1.69 47.11 7.40
CA TYR A 779 -1.02 48.40 7.34
C TYR A 779 -0.39 48.58 5.95
N VAL A 780 -0.58 49.75 5.31
CA VAL A 780 0.43 50.56 4.60
C VAL A 780 -0.26 51.80 3.97
N PRO A 781 0.37 53.00 3.99
CA PRO A 781 -0.26 54.27 3.63
C PRO A 781 0.06 54.72 2.19
N ASN A 782 -0.81 55.51 1.55
CA ASN A 782 -0.43 56.87 1.13
C ASN A 782 -1.56 57.74 0.55
N SER A 783 -1.27 59.03 0.66
CA SER A 783 -2.02 60.25 0.40
C SER A 783 -2.61 60.51 -1.00
N LYS A 784 -3.84 61.03 -0.97
CA LYS A 784 -4.39 62.25 -1.62
C LYS A 784 -3.96 62.67 -3.04
N GLY A 785 -4.99 62.98 -3.83
CA GLY A 785 -4.99 63.90 -4.99
C GLY A 785 -6.15 63.58 -5.94
N GLU A 786 -7.37 63.99 -5.61
CA GLU A 786 -8.14 65.07 -6.28
C GLU A 786 -8.40 64.88 -7.80
N GLY A 787 -9.69 65.00 -8.18
CA GLY A 787 -10.03 65.67 -9.44
C GLY A 787 -10.91 64.94 -10.46
N SER A 788 -12.22 64.90 -10.19
CA SER A 788 -13.29 65.41 -11.07
C SER A 788 -13.55 64.83 -12.49
N LYS A 789 -14.87 64.68 -12.76
CA LYS A 789 -15.59 64.64 -14.06
C LYS A 789 -15.52 63.30 -14.82
N LYS A 790 -16.55 62.84 -15.54
CA LYS A 790 -17.98 63.16 -15.75
C LYS A 790 -18.41 62.12 -16.80
N SER A 791 -19.67 61.66 -16.71
CA SER A 791 -20.47 61.15 -17.85
C SER A 791 -20.02 59.81 -18.46
N ALA A 792 -20.85 58.98 -19.07
CA ALA A 792 -22.29 58.86 -19.21
C ALA A 792 -22.55 57.46 -19.82
N ARG A 793 -23.72 56.88 -19.51
CA ARG A 793 -24.73 56.31 -20.45
C ARG A 793 -24.18 55.38 -21.56
N ALA A 794 -24.57 54.11 -21.68
CA ALA A 794 -25.90 53.60 -22.00
C ALA A 794 -25.90 52.06 -21.76
N LYS A 795 -26.87 51.41 -21.11
CA LYS A 795 -28.26 51.06 -21.51
C LYS A 795 -28.40 50.22 -22.80
N ARG A 796 -29.09 49.08 -22.60
CA ARG A 796 -29.79 48.16 -23.55
C ARG A 796 -28.90 47.11 -24.24
N SER A 797 -29.32 45.87 -24.48
CA SER A 797 -30.49 45.05 -24.11
C SER A 797 -30.20 43.62 -24.64
N PRO A 798 -31.03 42.60 -24.32
CA PRO A 798 -30.66 41.19 -24.30
C PRO A 798 -31.11 40.42 -25.55
N GLY A 799 -30.63 39.18 -25.71
CA GLY A 799 -31.21 38.24 -26.66
C GLY A 799 -30.37 36.98 -26.90
N ILE A 800 -30.71 35.91 -26.18
CA ILE A 800 -30.99 34.55 -26.67
C ILE A 800 -30.30 34.14 -27.98
N GLN A 801 -29.37 33.19 -27.90
CA GLN A 801 -29.53 31.82 -28.40
C GLN A 801 -28.57 30.87 -27.67
#